data_AF-A0AAW0R128-F1
#
_entry.id   AF-A0AAW0R128-F1
#
_cell.length_a   1.000
_cell.length_b   1.000
_cell.length_c   1.000
_cell.angle_alpha   90.00
_cell.angle_beta   90.00
_cell.angle_gamma   90.00
#
_symmetry.space_group_name_H-M   'P 1'
#
loop_
_entity.id
_entity.type
_entity.pdbx_description
1 polymer ?
#
loop_
_entity_poly.entity_id
_entity_poly.type
_entity_poly.pdbx_seq_one_letter_code
_entity_poly.pdbx_strand_id
1 'polypeptide(L)'
;MPSQLLLEGESRAELLYLQDYQGGQTTRPPSLSVLEGDSLDEEGAYHSDSTLPQHRIKRKPVPSSLNESGSNQSSSPQYARVSDESSISEKTPSSTDNHSWWMEISIMVVCLLAVVTSTVLLFYADGRPLTDYNFFVSFNTLISILATVARATLAFAIGSCLGQWKWNWLRKRPDTPVVFESFEDASRGPMGSFWLLYRLRACHWATIGAYTTLLILGFEPFMQAVIYYEGLLETTQPQTAPLIGTSNRLDIGSYTLLAEGSSYGWLIPNGTVYGMTGENITVSSVMGKFRREASGGLASAIYRGFYTNDPRDAVSFTCVSGNCTWPIHTSLSVCSSCNDISDQLKVYGHNGTDAGTLNDSLLQETGGNETDREAYMSAKLLANRWDTLTFTELDTMIAAVSILRAEPAYANHEKRWNETLVVATECAVYFCTNAYRSEVRAGIFHEDIVASWSNRVPGSYSSKPGPNSAFWGNYSKFINHSLTIREAIFYLDDLQLQIPKEEADRHKLPDDATLLFNISQNTTETTLPFVYGFFQEPASLKELEFFGLGQTTSYNPMHYGKSDSGTIIAHKLYKSANLTETFARAAATMSNWIRSNSNLTIAGNQQEWVLHIRVRWPCVTLPVLVVLLGCSFVFLTMWETRRLRLPAWKTDVLATLTHSLDTGAREKLREASLRGRMRERAKGMILNFEDDEKGLELKAQDDSPSE
;
A
#
# COMPACT_ATOMS: atom_id res chain seq x y z
N MET A 1 -47.78 61.94 -18.81
CA MET A 1 -47.25 62.37 -17.50
C MET A 1 -46.46 61.21 -16.91
N PRO A 2 -45.37 61.49 -16.17
CA PRO A 2 -44.05 60.95 -16.56
C PRO A 2 -43.46 60.01 -15.46
N SER A 3 -42.20 59.58 -15.37
CA SER A 3 -40.86 59.96 -15.89
C SER A 3 -39.88 58.78 -15.57
N GLN A 4 -38.68 58.55 -16.12
CA GLN A 4 -37.59 59.44 -16.59
C GLN A 4 -36.82 58.89 -17.82
N LEU A 5 -35.90 59.72 -18.34
CA LEU A 5 -35.03 59.62 -19.53
C LEU A 5 -33.82 58.65 -19.35
N LEU A 6 -33.16 58.04 -20.38
CA LEU A 6 -32.31 58.60 -21.48
C LEU A 6 -31.08 59.39 -20.93
N LEU A 7 -29.80 59.29 -21.37
CA LEU A 7 -29.12 58.75 -22.57
C LEU A 7 -27.59 58.51 -22.32
N GLU A 8 -26.94 57.78 -23.24
CA GLU A 8 -25.56 57.95 -23.82
C GLU A 8 -24.24 57.95 -23.02
N GLY A 9 -23.19 57.45 -23.72
CA GLY A 9 -21.76 57.80 -23.57
C GLY A 9 -20.94 56.95 -22.58
N GLU A 10 -19.62 56.73 -22.76
CA GLU A 10 -18.73 56.92 -23.92
C GLU A 10 -17.40 56.14 -23.67
N SER A 11 -16.46 56.14 -24.62
CA SER A 11 -15.18 55.43 -24.60
C SER A 11 -14.07 56.04 -23.72
N ARG A 12 -13.18 55.20 -23.17
CA ARG A 12 -11.71 55.41 -22.93
C ARG A 12 -11.11 54.15 -22.26
N ALA A 13 -9.93 53.60 -22.54
CA ALA A 13 -8.70 54.01 -23.23
C ALA A 13 -7.75 54.95 -22.45
N GLU A 14 -6.74 54.36 -21.79
CA GLU A 14 -5.41 54.89 -21.41
C GLU A 14 -4.51 53.65 -21.07
N LEU A 15 -3.24 53.42 -21.49
CA LEU A 15 -2.04 54.24 -21.75
C LEU A 15 -1.58 54.98 -20.47
N LEU A 16 -0.36 54.93 -19.93
CA LEU A 16 1.01 54.47 -20.32
C LEU A 16 1.71 53.91 -19.03
N TYR A 17 3.01 53.54 -18.88
CA TYR A 17 4.29 54.01 -19.46
C TYR A 17 5.42 52.95 -19.29
N LEU A 18 6.38 52.96 -20.22
CA LEU A 18 7.74 52.40 -20.08
C LEU A 18 8.71 53.54 -19.72
N GLN A 19 9.69 53.35 -18.82
CA GLN A 19 11.04 53.94 -19.03
C GLN A 19 12.17 53.36 -18.16
N ASP A 20 13.39 53.74 -18.56
CA ASP A 20 14.66 53.03 -18.41
C ASP A 20 15.50 53.32 -17.14
N TYR A 21 16.34 52.32 -16.82
CA TYR A 21 17.77 52.41 -16.48
C TYR A 21 18.38 53.76 -16.03
N GLN A 22 18.95 53.81 -14.81
CA GLN A 22 20.38 54.03 -14.51
C GLN A 22 20.66 54.23 -13.00
N GLY A 23 21.79 53.70 -12.51
CA GLY A 23 22.60 54.38 -11.49
C GLY A 23 22.45 54.03 -9.99
N GLY A 24 23.22 53.05 -9.52
CA GLY A 24 24.27 53.33 -8.52
C GLY A 24 24.00 53.30 -6.99
N GLN A 25 24.79 52.43 -6.33
CA GLN A 25 25.35 52.53 -4.97
C GLN A 25 24.59 52.03 -3.72
N THR A 26 25.14 50.93 -3.18
CA THR A 26 25.37 50.61 -1.74
C THR A 26 24.15 50.48 -0.81
N THR A 27 23.96 49.32 -0.17
CA THR A 27 24.70 48.97 1.05
C THR A 27 24.80 47.45 1.30
N ARG A 28 25.69 47.04 2.22
CA ARG A 28 26.17 45.65 2.43
C ARG A 28 25.22 44.77 3.27
N PRO A 29 25.26 43.43 3.10
CA PRO A 29 24.91 42.47 4.14
C PRO A 29 26.14 42.12 5.02
N PRO A 30 25.95 41.72 6.30
CA PRO A 30 26.98 41.05 7.10
C PRO A 30 26.94 39.52 6.94
N SER A 31 28.00 38.87 7.40
CA SER A 31 28.45 37.56 6.92
C SER A 31 28.36 36.42 7.95
N LEU A 32 28.55 35.21 7.42
CA LEU A 32 28.91 33.96 8.10
C LEU A 32 30.04 34.12 9.15
N SER A 33 30.08 33.25 10.16
CA SER A 33 31.30 32.89 10.89
C SER A 33 31.32 31.42 11.30
N VAL A 34 32.46 30.77 11.04
CA VAL A 34 32.81 29.38 11.42
C VAL A 34 34.11 29.44 12.22
N LEU A 35 34.24 28.62 13.26
CA LEU A 35 35.48 28.12 13.90
C LEU A 35 35.08 26.75 14.51
N GLU A 36 35.67 25.58 14.27
CA GLU A 36 37.08 25.12 14.45
C GLU A 36 37.60 25.33 15.90
N GLY A 37 38.14 24.35 16.62
CA GLY A 37 38.37 22.90 16.37
C GLY A 37 39.09 22.25 17.57
N ASP A 38 39.34 20.93 17.52
CA ASP A 38 40.28 20.15 18.38
C ASP A 38 40.00 20.05 19.92
N SER A 39 40.41 19.01 20.68
CA SER A 39 41.19 17.78 20.44
C SER A 39 40.96 16.65 21.50
N LEU A 40 41.18 15.40 21.06
CA LEU A 40 41.86 14.25 21.70
C LEU A 40 41.73 13.90 23.22
N ASP A 41 41.18 12.70 23.46
CA ASP A 41 41.77 11.49 24.08
C ASP A 41 42.26 11.37 25.55
N GLU A 42 42.14 10.10 26.00
CA GLU A 42 42.82 9.32 27.06
C GLU A 42 42.40 9.29 28.55
N GLU A 43 42.10 8.04 28.97
CA GLU A 43 42.43 7.31 30.21
C GLU A 43 42.07 7.79 31.64
N GLY A 44 41.90 6.80 32.52
CA GLY A 44 42.39 6.89 33.91
C GLY A 44 41.34 6.78 35.02
N ALA A 45 41.01 5.55 35.45
CA ALA A 45 40.34 5.34 36.74
C ALA A 45 41.34 5.40 37.90
N TYR A 46 40.94 5.92 39.08
CA TYR A 46 41.31 5.35 40.39
C TYR A 46 40.49 5.94 41.56
N HIS A 47 40.33 5.16 42.63
CA HIS A 47 39.52 5.44 43.82
C HIS A 47 40.12 6.48 44.80
N SER A 48 39.25 7.16 45.56
CA SER A 48 39.48 7.37 47.01
C SER A 48 38.16 7.53 47.79
N ASP A 49 38.12 6.99 49.01
CA ASP A 49 36.97 7.01 49.93
C ASP A 49 36.81 8.36 50.65
N SER A 50 35.55 8.75 50.94
CA SER A 50 35.23 9.50 52.15
C SER A 50 33.75 9.35 52.54
N THR A 51 33.47 9.36 53.85
CA THR A 51 32.21 8.87 54.44
C THR A 51 31.25 9.97 54.91
N LEU A 52 29.95 9.81 54.60
CA LEU A 52 28.77 10.28 55.36
C LEU A 52 28.55 11.83 55.46
N PRO A 53 27.29 12.33 55.53
CA PRO A 53 26.20 11.80 56.37
C PRO A 53 24.85 11.52 55.68
N GLN A 54 24.05 10.65 56.31
CA GLN A 54 22.66 10.35 55.94
C GLN A 54 21.66 11.30 56.63
N HIS A 55 20.57 11.67 55.94
CA HIS A 55 19.33 12.00 56.65
C HIS A 55 18.06 11.42 55.99
N ARG A 56 17.17 10.95 56.88
CA ARG A 56 16.15 9.92 56.67
C ARG A 56 14.78 10.49 56.26
N ILE A 57 14.12 9.91 55.26
CA ILE A 57 12.71 10.17 54.93
C ILE A 57 11.78 9.28 55.79
N LYS A 58 10.62 9.82 56.19
CA LYS A 58 9.70 9.25 57.20
C LYS A 58 8.81 8.11 56.67
N ARG A 59 8.55 7.11 57.52
CA ARG A 59 7.38 6.18 57.47
C ARG A 59 6.63 6.23 58.81
N LYS A 60 5.33 5.92 58.81
CA LYS A 60 4.48 5.68 60.02
C LYS A 60 3.20 4.90 59.61
N PRO A 61 2.49 4.21 60.53
CA PRO A 61 2.86 2.83 60.88
C PRO A 61 1.69 1.81 60.95
N VAL A 62 2.04 0.54 61.18
CA VAL A 62 1.15 -0.55 61.62
C VAL A 62 0.98 -0.52 63.15
N PRO A 63 -0.16 -0.94 63.72
CA PRO A 63 -0.30 -1.19 65.16
C PRO A 63 -0.37 -2.69 65.52
N SER A 64 0.27 -3.08 66.62
CA SER A 64 0.07 -4.38 67.28
C SER A 64 0.30 -4.29 68.80
N SER A 65 -0.66 -4.81 69.58
CA SER A 65 -0.59 -5.34 70.96
C SER A 65 -0.12 -4.50 72.17
N LEU A 66 -0.98 -4.49 73.22
CA LEU A 66 -0.72 -4.63 74.68
C LEU A 66 0.18 -3.57 75.39
N ASN A 67 -0.16 -2.98 76.55
CA ASN A 67 -0.56 -3.62 77.81
C ASN A 67 -1.16 -2.62 78.86
N GLU A 68 -1.78 -3.17 79.92
CA GLU A 68 -1.97 -2.72 81.34
C GLU A 68 -1.65 -1.25 81.76
N SER A 69 -2.35 -0.57 82.71
CA SER A 69 -3.00 -0.99 83.97
C SER A 69 -3.86 0.15 84.56
N GLY A 70 -4.75 -0.09 85.55
CA GLY A 70 -5.27 1.00 86.40
C GLY A 70 -6.63 0.88 87.12
N SER A 71 -6.63 0.28 88.32
CA SER A 71 -7.49 0.61 89.49
C SER A 71 -9.00 0.27 89.59
N ASN A 72 -9.29 -0.43 90.70
CA ASN A 72 -10.35 -0.21 91.71
C ASN A 72 -11.82 -0.69 91.55
N GLN A 73 -12.08 -1.75 92.34
CA GLN A 73 -13.07 -1.87 93.42
C GLN A 73 -14.56 -2.19 93.16
N SER A 74 -15.02 -3.20 93.90
CA SER A 74 -16.41 -3.49 94.34
C SER A 74 -17.43 -3.87 93.24
N SER A 75 -18.40 -4.75 93.48
CA SER A 75 -18.68 -5.68 94.59
C SER A 75 -19.67 -6.76 94.10
N SER A 76 -19.68 -7.96 94.70
CA SER A 76 -20.80 -8.90 94.53
C SER A 76 -22.02 -8.42 95.33
N PRO A 77 -23.24 -8.73 94.87
CA PRO A 77 -23.96 -9.84 95.52
C PRO A 77 -24.76 -10.76 94.57
N GLN A 78 -25.35 -11.80 95.16
CA GLN A 78 -26.06 -12.93 94.53
C GLN A 78 -27.57 -12.70 94.29
N TYR A 79 -28.22 -13.74 93.74
CA TYR A 79 -29.68 -14.00 93.59
C TYR A 79 -30.35 -13.33 92.36
N ALA A 80 -31.33 -13.95 91.68
CA ALA A 80 -32.15 -15.12 92.05
C ALA A 80 -32.40 -16.16 90.92
N ARG A 81 -33.09 -17.25 91.28
CA ARG A 81 -33.29 -18.54 90.59
C ARG A 81 -34.68 -18.66 89.93
N VAL A 82 -34.75 -19.11 88.67
CA VAL A 82 -35.90 -19.71 87.92
C VAL A 82 -35.29 -20.47 86.71
N SER A 83 -35.76 -21.62 86.17
CA SER A 83 -36.45 -22.82 86.71
C SER A 83 -36.37 -23.98 85.67
N ASP A 84 -36.62 -25.21 86.14
CA ASP A 84 -37.21 -26.38 85.45
C ASP A 84 -36.77 -26.79 84.03
N GLU A 85 -35.80 -27.71 84.01
CA GLU A 85 -35.84 -29.03 83.34
C GLU A 85 -36.91 -29.32 82.27
N SER A 86 -36.48 -29.58 81.03
CA SER A 86 -37.19 -30.48 80.11
C SER A 86 -36.28 -31.17 79.08
N SER A 87 -36.31 -32.51 79.13
CA SER A 87 -36.08 -33.49 78.04
C SER A 87 -34.94 -33.29 77.03
N ILE A 88 -34.01 -34.26 77.04
CA ILE A 88 -33.16 -34.59 75.89
C ILE A 88 -34.01 -34.81 74.64
N SER A 89 -33.64 -34.15 73.54
CA SER A 89 -33.91 -34.64 72.19
C SER A 89 -32.58 -34.70 71.47
N GLU A 90 -32.11 -35.91 71.19
CA GLU A 90 -31.00 -36.13 70.26
C GLU A 90 -31.40 -35.63 68.88
N LYS A 91 -31.06 -34.37 68.58
CA LYS A 91 -30.92 -33.95 67.19
C LYS A 91 -29.65 -34.60 66.68
N THR A 92 -29.83 -35.70 65.95
CA THR A 92 -28.81 -36.24 65.05
C THR A 92 -28.12 -35.07 64.34
N PRO A 93 -26.80 -34.88 64.46
CA PRO A 93 -26.14 -33.82 63.74
C PRO A 93 -26.37 -34.06 62.26
N SER A 94 -27.02 -33.12 61.59
CA SER A 94 -27.20 -33.16 60.14
C SER A 94 -25.82 -33.11 59.50
N SER A 95 -25.30 -34.26 59.13
CA SER A 95 -23.97 -34.40 58.56
C SER A 95 -23.92 -33.72 57.21
N THR A 96 -23.49 -32.45 57.19
CA THR A 96 -22.80 -31.88 56.04
C THR A 96 -21.47 -32.62 55.91
N ASP A 97 -21.54 -33.83 55.36
CA ASP A 97 -20.41 -34.71 55.17
C ASP A 97 -19.50 -34.08 54.11
N ASN A 98 -18.41 -33.46 54.58
CA ASN A 98 -17.58 -32.57 53.78
C ASN A 98 -16.67 -33.33 52.79
N HIS A 99 -16.80 -34.66 52.73
CA HIS A 99 -16.02 -35.59 51.91
C HIS A 99 -16.61 -35.82 50.51
N SER A 100 -17.22 -34.79 49.92
CA SER A 100 -17.82 -34.86 48.59
C SER A 100 -16.84 -34.49 47.47
N TRP A 101 -16.98 -35.14 46.32
CA TRP A 101 -16.23 -34.91 45.08
C TRP A 101 -16.80 -33.76 44.22
N TRP A 102 -17.80 -33.03 44.73
CA TRP A 102 -18.57 -32.04 43.96
C TRP A 102 -17.72 -30.88 43.42
N MET A 103 -16.75 -30.39 44.21
CA MET A 103 -15.86 -29.30 43.79
C MET A 103 -14.95 -29.72 42.63
N GLU A 104 -14.37 -30.92 42.70
CA GLU A 104 -13.52 -31.46 41.65
C GLU A 104 -14.31 -31.66 40.34
N ILE A 105 -15.52 -32.20 40.43
CA ILE A 105 -16.40 -32.38 39.26
C ILE A 105 -16.76 -31.01 38.65
N SER A 106 -17.16 -30.04 39.47
CA SER A 106 -17.55 -28.70 39.00
C SER A 106 -16.40 -27.99 38.29
N ILE A 107 -15.19 -28.05 38.87
CA ILE A 107 -13.99 -27.42 38.32
C ILE A 107 -13.52 -28.13 37.04
N MET A 108 -13.64 -29.45 36.95
CA MET A 108 -13.39 -30.20 35.71
C MET A 108 -14.39 -29.87 34.59
N VAL A 109 -15.66 -29.62 34.92
CA VAL A 109 -16.65 -29.14 33.93
C VAL A 109 -16.27 -27.76 33.40
N VAL A 110 -15.85 -26.83 34.26
CA VAL A 110 -15.35 -25.50 33.82
C VAL A 110 -14.11 -25.64 32.91
N CYS A 111 -13.17 -26.52 33.25
CA CYS A 111 -12.01 -26.82 32.40
C CYS A 111 -12.42 -27.29 31.01
N LEU A 112 -13.32 -28.29 30.94
CA LEU A 112 -13.83 -28.83 29.68
C LEU A 112 -14.55 -27.77 28.84
N LEU A 113 -15.42 -26.96 29.46
CA LEU A 113 -16.13 -25.88 28.77
C LEU A 113 -15.17 -24.83 28.21
N ALA A 114 -14.14 -24.44 28.95
CA ALA A 114 -13.14 -23.47 28.48
C ALA A 114 -12.36 -24.00 27.26
N VAL A 115 -11.97 -25.28 27.27
CA VAL A 115 -11.23 -25.91 26.16
C VAL A 115 -12.11 -26.13 24.94
N VAL A 116 -13.34 -26.64 25.12
CA VAL A 116 -14.31 -26.77 24.01
C VAL A 116 -14.60 -25.41 23.38
N THR A 117 -14.85 -24.37 24.19
CA THR A 117 -15.07 -23.00 23.68
C THR A 117 -13.86 -22.50 22.89
N SER A 118 -12.63 -22.71 23.41
CA SER A 118 -11.40 -22.34 22.71
C SER A 118 -11.26 -23.05 21.36
N THR A 119 -11.49 -24.36 21.33
CA THR A 119 -11.39 -25.17 20.10
C THR A 119 -12.45 -24.76 19.07
N VAL A 120 -13.69 -24.49 19.48
CA VAL A 120 -14.75 -24.02 18.58
C VAL A 120 -14.45 -22.63 18.02
N LEU A 121 -13.94 -21.70 18.84
CA LEU A 121 -13.52 -20.38 18.37
C LEU A 121 -12.38 -20.47 17.34
N LEU A 122 -11.40 -21.35 17.57
CA LEU A 122 -10.30 -21.59 16.62
C LEU A 122 -10.83 -22.18 15.30
N PHE A 123 -11.74 -23.17 15.33
CA PHE A 123 -12.36 -23.71 14.12
C PHE A 123 -13.17 -22.66 13.34
N TYR A 124 -13.83 -21.73 14.02
CA TYR A 124 -14.62 -20.68 13.36
C TYR A 124 -13.75 -19.58 12.74
N ALA A 125 -12.58 -19.31 13.33
CA ALA A 125 -11.67 -18.24 12.93
C ALA A 125 -10.62 -18.65 11.87
N ASP A 126 -10.34 -19.94 11.69
CA ASP A 126 -9.34 -20.40 10.73
C ASP A 126 -9.73 -20.02 9.29
N GLY A 127 -8.87 -19.24 8.63
CA GLY A 127 -9.08 -18.75 7.27
C GLY A 127 -10.02 -17.55 7.14
N ARG A 128 -10.36 -16.84 8.23
CA ARG A 128 -11.17 -15.61 8.18
C ARG A 128 -10.33 -14.33 8.32
N PRO A 129 -10.76 -13.20 7.74
CA PRO A 129 -10.07 -11.93 7.89
C PRO A 129 -10.24 -11.38 9.32
N LEU A 130 -9.21 -10.70 9.82
CA LEU A 130 -9.21 -10.10 11.17
C LEU A 130 -10.28 -8.98 11.32
N THR A 131 -10.65 -8.34 10.21
CA THR A 131 -11.62 -7.23 10.15
C THR A 131 -13.06 -7.63 10.52
N ASP A 132 -13.42 -8.91 10.41
CA ASP A 132 -14.74 -9.42 10.82
C ASP A 132 -14.94 -9.38 12.35
N TYR A 133 -13.86 -9.26 13.13
CA TYR A 133 -13.84 -9.51 14.57
C TYR A 133 -13.69 -8.23 15.40
N ASN A 134 -14.76 -7.43 15.49
CA ASN A 134 -14.84 -6.23 16.34
C ASN A 134 -15.07 -6.57 17.83
N PHE A 135 -14.14 -7.27 18.46
CA PHE A 135 -14.15 -7.51 19.91
C PHE A 135 -13.48 -6.37 20.70
N PHE A 136 -13.91 -6.15 21.94
CA PHE A 136 -13.25 -5.21 22.88
C PHE A 136 -11.82 -5.64 23.27
N VAL A 137 -11.48 -6.91 23.06
CA VAL A 137 -10.16 -7.50 23.37
C VAL A 137 -9.69 -8.31 22.18
N SER A 138 -8.37 -8.34 21.92
CA SER A 138 -7.84 -9.09 20.76
C SER A 138 -8.20 -10.59 20.82
N PHE A 139 -8.35 -11.22 19.66
CA PHE A 139 -8.66 -12.66 19.57
C PHE A 139 -7.62 -13.53 20.30
N ASN A 140 -6.34 -13.17 20.22
CA ASN A 140 -5.27 -13.81 20.98
C ASN A 140 -5.46 -13.67 22.51
N THR A 141 -5.89 -12.50 22.99
CA THR A 141 -6.19 -12.29 24.42
C THR A 141 -7.37 -13.14 24.88
N LEU A 142 -8.42 -13.28 24.05
CA LEU A 142 -9.57 -14.14 24.36
C LEU A 142 -9.16 -15.62 24.54
N ILE A 143 -8.35 -16.14 23.60
CA ILE A 143 -7.81 -17.51 23.70
C ILE A 143 -6.88 -17.65 24.91
N SER A 144 -6.04 -16.66 25.22
CA SER A 144 -5.18 -16.70 26.39
C SER A 144 -5.97 -16.72 27.70
N ILE A 145 -7.08 -15.96 27.83
CA ILE A 145 -7.94 -15.99 29.03
C ILE A 145 -8.57 -17.37 29.22
N LEU A 146 -9.15 -17.95 28.16
CA LEU A 146 -9.74 -19.29 28.21
C LEU A 146 -8.69 -20.36 28.56
N ALA A 147 -7.48 -20.25 28.00
CA ALA A 147 -6.37 -21.14 28.30
C ALA A 147 -5.93 -21.03 29.78
N THR A 148 -5.84 -19.83 30.33
CA THR A 148 -5.51 -19.61 31.75
C THR A 148 -6.55 -20.21 32.68
N VAL A 149 -7.85 -20.05 32.38
CA VAL A 149 -8.95 -20.66 33.15
C VAL A 149 -8.89 -22.18 33.09
N ALA A 150 -8.71 -22.76 31.90
CA ALA A 150 -8.57 -24.21 31.72
C ALA A 150 -7.35 -24.77 32.48
N ARG A 151 -6.19 -24.09 32.41
CA ARG A 151 -4.95 -24.46 33.10
C ARG A 151 -5.12 -24.46 34.62
N ALA A 152 -5.68 -23.39 35.19
CA ALA A 152 -5.83 -23.23 36.64
C ALA A 152 -6.83 -24.24 37.22
N THR A 153 -7.97 -24.44 36.56
CA THR A 153 -9.00 -25.41 36.98
C THR A 153 -8.48 -26.84 36.92
N LEU A 154 -7.75 -27.21 35.85
CA LEU A 154 -7.14 -28.53 35.71
C LEU A 154 -6.08 -28.81 36.78
N ALA A 155 -5.20 -27.84 37.05
CA ALA A 155 -4.17 -27.95 38.07
C ALA A 155 -4.75 -28.17 39.47
N PHE A 156 -5.84 -27.47 39.81
CA PHE A 156 -6.55 -27.66 41.08
C PHE A 156 -7.10 -29.08 41.22
N ALA A 157 -7.80 -29.58 40.20
CA ALA A 157 -8.41 -30.92 40.23
C ALA A 157 -7.37 -32.05 40.30
N ILE A 158 -6.22 -31.90 39.64
CA ILE A 158 -5.11 -32.86 39.73
C ILE A 158 -4.44 -32.79 41.10
N GLY A 159 -4.25 -31.59 41.66
CA GLY A 159 -3.68 -31.40 43.00
C GLY A 159 -4.51 -32.11 44.08
N SER A 160 -5.82 -31.92 44.08
CA SER A 160 -6.70 -32.60 45.06
C SER A 160 -6.76 -34.12 44.85
N CYS A 161 -6.71 -34.61 43.60
CA CYS A 161 -6.66 -36.04 43.30
C CYS A 161 -5.31 -36.69 43.66
N LEU A 162 -4.18 -36.00 43.47
CA LEU A 162 -2.87 -36.44 43.98
C LEU A 162 -2.86 -36.48 45.52
N GLY A 163 -3.48 -35.49 46.16
CA GLY A 163 -3.73 -35.47 47.60
C GLY A 163 -4.57 -36.65 48.08
N GLN A 164 -5.59 -37.08 47.32
CA GLN A 164 -6.34 -38.31 47.64
C GLN A 164 -5.50 -39.59 47.42
N TRP A 165 -4.62 -39.61 46.42
CA TRP A 165 -3.88 -40.82 46.06
C TRP A 165 -2.93 -41.33 47.15
N LYS A 166 -2.43 -40.46 48.06
CA LYS A 166 -1.63 -40.90 49.22
C LYS A 166 -2.41 -41.88 50.11
N TRP A 167 -3.71 -41.66 50.27
CA TRP A 167 -4.61 -42.52 51.04
C TRP A 167 -4.93 -43.83 50.30
N ASN A 168 -5.26 -43.72 49.00
CA ASN A 168 -5.51 -44.88 48.14
C ASN A 168 -4.29 -45.82 48.05
N TRP A 169 -3.07 -45.26 48.06
CA TRP A 169 -1.82 -46.02 48.01
C TRP A 169 -1.64 -46.88 49.28
N LEU A 170 -1.63 -46.24 50.45
CA LEU A 170 -1.39 -46.91 51.74
C LEU A 170 -2.48 -47.94 52.09
N ARG A 171 -3.73 -47.72 51.64
CA ARG A 171 -4.82 -48.71 51.85
C ARG A 171 -4.69 -49.95 50.98
N LYS A 172 -3.93 -49.86 49.89
CA LYS A 172 -3.74 -50.94 48.92
C LYS A 172 -2.40 -51.66 49.09
N ARG A 173 -1.39 -50.97 49.64
CA ARG A 173 -0.03 -51.49 49.82
C ARG A 173 0.58 -50.91 51.10
N PRO A 174 1.13 -51.75 51.99
CA PRO A 174 1.93 -51.26 53.09
C PRO A 174 3.23 -50.63 52.57
N ASP A 175 3.56 -49.42 53.02
CA ASP A 175 4.71 -48.65 52.54
C ASP A 175 5.19 -47.65 53.60
N THR A 176 6.32 -47.00 53.34
CA THR A 176 6.95 -46.00 54.21
C THR A 176 6.16 -44.68 54.25
N PRO A 177 6.11 -43.98 55.41
CA PRO A 177 5.53 -42.62 55.49
C PRO A 177 6.20 -41.59 54.57
N VAL A 178 7.43 -41.84 54.10
CA VAL A 178 8.10 -40.99 53.11
C VAL A 178 7.36 -41.00 51.75
N VAL A 179 6.55 -42.01 51.44
CA VAL A 179 5.67 -42.00 50.25
C VAL A 179 4.52 -41.02 50.43
N PHE A 180 3.97 -40.89 51.64
CA PHE A 180 2.94 -39.89 51.96
C PHE A 180 3.47 -38.45 51.72
N GLU A 181 4.69 -38.16 52.19
CA GLU A 181 5.41 -36.91 51.89
C GLU A 181 5.58 -36.70 50.37
N SER A 182 5.95 -37.76 49.63
CA SER A 182 6.19 -37.68 48.17
C SER A 182 4.91 -37.36 47.38
N PHE A 183 3.75 -37.87 47.78
CA PHE A 183 2.46 -37.54 47.17
C PHE A 183 2.00 -36.12 47.51
N GLU A 184 2.19 -35.71 48.75
CA GLU A 184 1.84 -34.36 49.23
C GLU A 184 2.68 -33.29 48.50
N ASP A 185 3.99 -33.50 48.33
CA ASP A 185 4.84 -32.61 47.54
C ASP A 185 4.46 -32.62 46.05
N ALA A 186 4.02 -33.75 45.50
CA ALA A 186 3.53 -33.81 44.13
C ALA A 186 2.24 -33.01 43.92
N SER A 187 1.31 -33.02 44.88
CA SER A 187 0.09 -32.18 44.80
C SER A 187 0.38 -30.68 44.82
N ARG A 188 1.55 -30.25 45.31
CA ARG A 188 1.95 -28.84 45.39
C ARG A 188 2.58 -28.31 44.11
N GLY A 189 2.93 -29.17 43.14
CA GLY A 189 3.39 -28.71 41.84
C GLY A 189 4.36 -29.65 41.07
N PRO A 190 5.00 -29.13 40.01
CA PRO A 190 5.77 -29.92 39.07
C PRO A 190 7.03 -30.54 39.68
N MET A 191 7.69 -29.87 40.63
CA MET A 191 8.93 -30.36 41.24
C MET A 191 8.68 -31.64 42.06
N GLY A 192 7.67 -31.66 42.92
CA GLY A 192 7.27 -32.88 43.63
C GLY A 192 6.75 -33.96 42.68
N SER A 193 6.03 -33.58 41.63
CA SER A 193 5.54 -34.51 40.61
C SER A 193 6.70 -35.22 39.88
N PHE A 194 7.79 -34.51 39.55
CA PHE A 194 9.00 -35.10 38.98
C PHE A 194 9.65 -36.15 39.91
N TRP A 195 9.82 -35.82 41.20
CA TRP A 195 10.38 -36.77 42.17
C TRP A 195 9.47 -37.96 42.43
N LEU A 196 8.14 -37.78 42.39
CA LEU A 196 7.17 -38.87 42.50
C LEU A 196 7.26 -39.83 41.29
N LEU A 197 7.41 -39.31 40.06
CA LEU A 197 7.64 -40.14 38.87
C LEU A 197 8.92 -40.97 38.98
N TYR A 198 10.02 -40.34 39.39
CA TYR A 198 11.30 -41.02 39.61
C TYR A 198 11.18 -42.15 40.64
N ARG A 199 10.51 -41.88 41.77
CA ARG A 199 10.31 -42.86 42.84
C ARG A 199 9.41 -44.02 42.44
N LEU A 200 8.30 -43.75 41.77
CA LEU A 200 7.32 -44.77 41.35
C LEU A 200 7.68 -45.46 40.01
N ARG A 201 8.85 -45.15 39.44
CA ARG A 201 9.35 -45.69 38.15
C ARG A 201 8.34 -45.58 36.99
N ALA A 202 7.49 -44.56 37.00
CA ALA A 202 6.40 -44.34 36.04
C ALA A 202 5.29 -45.43 35.94
N CYS A 203 5.38 -46.59 36.61
CA CYS A 203 4.54 -47.78 36.35
C CYS A 203 3.17 -47.86 37.08
N HIS A 204 2.63 -46.77 37.64
CA HIS A 204 1.43 -46.81 38.50
C HIS A 204 0.41 -45.72 38.15
N TRP A 205 -0.89 -45.96 38.32
CA TRP A 205 -1.95 -44.99 37.98
C TRP A 205 -1.77 -43.59 38.60
N ALA A 206 -1.15 -43.52 39.78
CA ALA A 206 -0.67 -42.30 40.43
C ALA A 206 0.23 -41.40 39.54
N THR A 207 0.99 -41.99 38.62
CA THR A 207 1.96 -41.29 37.77
C THR A 207 1.29 -40.49 36.68
N ILE A 208 0.05 -40.83 36.28
CA ILE A 208 -0.73 -40.05 35.29
C ILE A 208 -0.96 -38.63 35.82
N GLY A 209 -1.31 -38.46 37.10
CA GLY A 209 -1.44 -37.15 37.73
C GLY A 209 -0.14 -36.35 37.67
N ALA A 210 0.97 -36.98 38.06
CA ALA A 210 2.29 -36.34 38.06
C ALA A 210 2.78 -35.97 36.63
N TYR A 211 2.55 -36.83 35.63
CA TYR A 211 2.80 -36.50 34.22
C TYR A 211 1.94 -35.32 33.76
N THR A 212 0.66 -35.29 34.14
CA THR A 212 -0.25 -34.21 33.74
C THR A 212 0.18 -32.88 34.37
N THR A 213 0.59 -32.86 35.65
CA THR A 213 1.15 -31.67 36.32
C THR A 213 2.39 -31.12 35.61
N LEU A 214 3.24 -31.97 35.03
CA LEU A 214 4.39 -31.53 34.23
C LEU A 214 3.97 -30.98 32.87
N LEU A 215 3.06 -31.67 32.15
CA LEU A 215 2.59 -31.22 30.84
C LEU A 215 1.75 -29.93 30.89
N ILE A 216 1.11 -29.63 32.04
CA ILE A 216 0.41 -28.36 32.31
C ILE A 216 1.31 -27.13 32.13
N LEU A 217 2.64 -27.27 32.29
CA LEU A 217 3.59 -26.18 32.04
C LEU A 217 3.62 -25.75 30.56
N GLY A 218 3.40 -26.68 29.64
CA GLY A 218 3.33 -26.40 28.19
C GLY A 218 1.97 -25.89 27.72
N PHE A 219 0.91 -26.00 28.54
CA PHE A 219 -0.47 -25.74 28.12
C PHE A 219 -0.66 -24.31 27.58
N GLU A 220 -0.21 -23.31 28.33
CA GLU A 220 -0.41 -21.89 27.99
C GLU A 220 0.49 -21.42 26.82
N PRO A 221 1.80 -21.73 26.77
CA PRO A 221 2.63 -21.43 25.58
C PRO A 221 2.09 -22.04 24.28
N PHE A 222 1.57 -23.28 24.32
CA PHE A 222 1.01 -23.93 23.13
C PHE A 222 -0.32 -23.29 22.70
N MET A 223 -1.17 -22.87 23.64
CA MET A 223 -2.40 -22.15 23.34
C MET A 223 -2.14 -20.74 22.78
N GLN A 224 -1.09 -20.05 23.22
CA GLN A 224 -0.69 -18.75 22.64
C GLN A 224 -0.03 -18.92 21.26
N ALA A 225 0.76 -19.97 21.05
CA ALA A 225 1.41 -20.27 19.77
C ALA A 225 0.46 -20.83 18.69
N VAL A 226 -0.82 -21.04 19.00
CA VAL A 226 -1.80 -21.66 18.10
C VAL A 226 -2.25 -20.72 16.97
N ILE A 227 -2.20 -19.40 17.18
CA ILE A 227 -2.61 -18.39 16.19
C ILE A 227 -1.37 -17.84 15.47
N TYR A 228 -1.46 -17.72 14.16
CA TYR A 228 -0.60 -16.82 13.38
C TYR A 228 -1.44 -16.05 12.36
N TYR A 229 -0.85 -14.98 11.81
CA TYR A 229 -1.50 -14.14 10.81
C TYR A 229 -0.84 -14.35 9.45
N GLU A 230 -1.65 -14.52 8.42
CA GLU A 230 -1.22 -14.60 7.02
C GLU A 230 -1.75 -13.37 6.27
N GLY A 231 -0.87 -12.59 5.65
CA GLY A 231 -1.28 -11.44 4.85
C GLY A 231 -1.66 -11.89 3.44
N LEU A 232 -2.89 -11.59 3.01
CA LEU A 232 -3.37 -11.87 1.66
C LEU A 232 -3.82 -10.58 0.99
N LEU A 233 -3.65 -10.50 -0.33
CA LEU A 233 -4.23 -9.44 -1.15
C LEU A 233 -5.66 -9.82 -1.52
N GLU A 234 -6.63 -9.08 -0.99
CA GLU A 234 -8.04 -9.29 -1.26
C GLU A 234 -8.60 -8.12 -2.06
N THR A 235 -9.47 -8.41 -3.04
CA THR A 235 -10.08 -7.38 -3.88
C THR A 235 -11.26 -6.76 -3.14
N THR A 236 -11.07 -5.60 -2.53
CA THR A 236 -12.14 -4.87 -1.85
C THR A 236 -12.97 -4.08 -2.86
N GLN A 237 -14.29 -4.04 -2.66
CA GLN A 237 -15.15 -2.98 -3.21
C GLN A 237 -15.11 -1.80 -2.22
N PRO A 238 -14.30 -0.75 -2.44
CA PRO A 238 -14.26 0.41 -1.57
C PRO A 238 -15.54 1.22 -1.64
N GLN A 239 -15.74 2.08 -0.64
CA GLN A 239 -16.77 3.14 -0.67
C GLN A 239 -16.54 4.15 -1.82
N THR A 240 -15.30 4.28 -2.30
CA THR A 240 -14.90 5.08 -3.45
C THR A 240 -14.03 4.24 -4.38
N ALA A 241 -14.55 3.89 -5.56
CA ALA A 241 -13.80 3.14 -6.56
C ALA A 241 -12.54 3.91 -7.03
N PRO A 242 -11.42 3.23 -7.33
CA PRO A 242 -10.27 3.87 -7.96
C PRO A 242 -10.62 4.31 -9.38
N LEU A 243 -10.32 5.57 -9.73
CA LEU A 243 -10.70 6.18 -11.01
C LEU A 243 -9.45 6.50 -11.84
N ILE A 244 -9.57 6.41 -13.17
CA ILE A 244 -8.54 6.87 -14.12
C ILE A 244 -9.17 7.72 -15.23
N GLY A 245 -8.51 8.80 -15.65
CA GLY A 245 -8.99 9.71 -16.69
C GLY A 245 -8.99 9.10 -18.10
N THR A 246 -10.07 9.34 -18.85
CA THR A 246 -10.19 9.03 -20.28
C THR A 246 -10.87 10.17 -21.02
N SER A 247 -10.69 10.28 -22.34
CA SER A 247 -11.40 11.26 -23.17
C SER A 247 -12.07 10.61 -24.38
N ASN A 248 -13.35 10.96 -24.62
CA ASN A 248 -14.06 10.68 -25.88
C ASN A 248 -14.29 11.95 -26.73
N ARG A 249 -14.04 13.13 -26.17
CA ARG A 249 -14.21 14.42 -26.83
C ARG A 249 -13.09 15.37 -26.43
N LEU A 250 -12.44 15.99 -27.41
CA LEU A 250 -11.54 17.11 -27.20
C LEU A 250 -12.16 18.38 -27.79
N ASP A 251 -12.45 19.34 -26.92
CA ASP A 251 -13.03 20.63 -27.29
C ASP A 251 -12.34 21.76 -26.52
N ILE A 252 -11.33 22.35 -27.15
CA ILE A 252 -10.38 23.26 -26.51
C ILE A 252 -9.97 24.41 -27.43
N GLY A 253 -9.51 25.50 -26.82
CA GLY A 253 -9.15 26.73 -27.54
C GLY A 253 -10.38 27.51 -28.04
N SER A 254 -10.12 28.64 -28.68
CA SER A 254 -11.13 29.52 -29.28
C SER A 254 -10.73 29.90 -30.70
N TYR A 255 -11.67 29.71 -31.64
CA TYR A 255 -11.55 30.10 -33.03
C TYR A 255 -12.69 31.06 -33.36
N THR A 256 -12.37 32.33 -33.63
CA THR A 256 -13.38 33.38 -33.86
C THR A 256 -13.04 34.23 -35.08
N LEU A 257 -14.04 34.46 -35.93
CA LEU A 257 -13.94 35.38 -37.07
C LEU A 257 -13.99 36.82 -36.55
N LEU A 258 -12.96 37.62 -36.86
CA LEU A 258 -12.89 39.05 -36.51
C LEU A 258 -13.39 39.94 -37.65
N ALA A 259 -13.09 39.58 -38.89
CA ALA A 259 -13.51 40.31 -40.09
C ALA A 259 -13.52 39.38 -41.31
N GLU A 260 -14.50 39.56 -42.18
CA GLU A 260 -14.50 38.96 -43.53
C GLU A 260 -13.56 39.76 -44.45
N GLY A 261 -12.75 39.04 -45.22
CA GLY A 261 -11.89 39.60 -46.27
C GLY A 261 -12.52 39.45 -47.65
N SER A 262 -11.78 39.87 -48.68
CA SER A 262 -12.20 39.68 -50.07
C SER A 262 -12.34 38.20 -50.43
N SER A 263 -13.24 37.90 -51.36
CA SER A 263 -13.28 36.59 -52.02
C SER A 263 -12.10 36.47 -52.97
N TYR A 264 -11.27 35.43 -52.79
CA TYR A 264 -10.16 35.11 -53.69
C TYR A 264 -10.45 33.79 -54.41
N GLY A 265 -10.33 33.83 -55.73
CA GLY A 265 -10.44 32.68 -56.62
C GLY A 265 -9.08 32.32 -57.20
N TRP A 266 -8.55 31.16 -56.83
CA TRP A 266 -7.33 30.61 -57.39
C TRP A 266 -7.70 29.62 -58.49
N LEU A 267 -7.36 29.95 -59.72
CA LEU A 267 -7.28 29.00 -60.83
C LEU A 267 -5.95 28.26 -60.69
N ILE A 268 -6.02 26.95 -60.44
CA ILE A 268 -4.85 26.08 -60.51
C ILE A 268 -4.84 25.51 -61.93
N PRO A 269 -3.98 26.01 -62.85
CA PRO A 269 -3.94 25.51 -64.21
C PRO A 269 -3.34 24.10 -64.23
N ASN A 270 -3.72 23.27 -65.20
CA ASN A 270 -3.07 21.98 -65.48
C ASN A 270 -1.54 22.11 -65.51
N GLY A 271 -0.92 21.72 -64.40
CA GLY A 271 0.48 21.93 -64.08
C GLY A 271 0.72 21.33 -62.69
N THR A 272 1.92 20.80 -62.45
CA THR A 272 2.22 19.94 -61.30
C THR A 272 2.34 20.72 -59.98
N VAL A 273 1.22 21.21 -59.47
CA VAL A 273 1.05 21.68 -58.09
C VAL A 273 0.40 20.54 -57.30
N TYR A 274 1.15 19.95 -56.36
CA TYR A 274 0.74 18.77 -55.57
C TYR A 274 0.40 17.50 -56.38
N GLY A 275 1.02 17.28 -57.54
CA GLY A 275 1.02 15.98 -58.23
C GLY A 275 -0.33 15.49 -58.79
N MET A 276 -1.39 16.30 -58.73
CA MET A 276 -2.70 15.93 -59.26
C MET A 276 -2.67 15.88 -60.79
N THR A 277 -3.00 14.71 -61.35
CA THR A 277 -3.30 14.55 -62.78
C THR A 277 -4.82 14.52 -62.96
N GLY A 278 -5.38 15.59 -63.50
CA GLY A 278 -6.83 15.77 -63.64
C GLY A 278 -7.21 17.22 -63.97
N GLU A 279 -8.51 17.48 -64.15
CA GLU A 279 -9.08 18.76 -64.60
C GLU A 279 -8.66 19.99 -63.77
N ASN A 280 -8.61 21.16 -64.41
CA ASN A 280 -8.38 22.46 -63.79
C ASN A 280 -9.30 22.69 -62.58
N ILE A 281 -8.74 22.76 -61.37
CA ILE A 281 -9.52 23.00 -60.15
C ILE A 281 -9.60 24.51 -59.90
N THR A 282 -10.80 25.08 -59.94
CA THR A 282 -11.09 26.42 -59.41
C THR A 282 -11.35 26.33 -57.92
N VAL A 283 -10.45 26.90 -57.11
CA VAL A 283 -10.62 27.01 -55.65
C VAL A 283 -10.99 28.45 -55.33
N SER A 284 -12.26 28.68 -54.96
CA SER A 284 -12.74 29.98 -54.49
C SER A 284 -13.07 29.91 -53.02
N SER A 285 -12.71 30.93 -52.26
CA SER A 285 -13.15 31.08 -50.88
C SER A 285 -13.09 32.53 -50.42
N VAL A 286 -14.06 32.91 -49.57
CA VAL A 286 -13.99 34.15 -48.79
C VAL A 286 -12.93 33.94 -47.70
N MET A 287 -11.90 34.80 -47.71
CA MET A 287 -10.88 34.83 -46.65
C MET A 287 -11.46 35.48 -45.38
N GLY A 288 -10.91 35.17 -44.22
CA GLY A 288 -11.30 35.79 -42.95
C GLY A 288 -10.09 36.06 -42.04
N LYS A 289 -10.11 37.19 -41.34
CA LYS A 289 -9.16 37.44 -40.24
C LYS A 289 -9.67 36.72 -39.01
N PHE A 290 -9.00 35.66 -38.60
CA PHE A 290 -9.38 34.84 -37.45
C PHE A 290 -8.51 35.13 -36.23
N ARG A 291 -9.14 35.23 -35.06
CA ARG A 291 -8.43 35.06 -33.78
C ARG A 291 -8.42 33.57 -33.44
N ARG A 292 -7.23 33.05 -33.15
CA ARG A 292 -7.01 31.66 -32.76
C ARG A 292 -6.28 31.68 -31.41
N GLU A 293 -6.97 31.25 -30.36
CA GLU A 293 -6.43 31.19 -28.99
C GLU A 293 -6.30 29.71 -28.60
N ALA A 294 -5.08 29.18 -28.59
CA ALA A 294 -4.82 27.79 -28.22
C ALA A 294 -4.96 27.57 -26.71
N SER A 295 -5.32 26.35 -26.30
CA SER A 295 -5.36 26.00 -24.87
C SER A 295 -3.97 26.06 -24.25
N GLY A 296 -3.81 26.91 -23.22
CA GLY A 296 -2.57 27.00 -22.44
C GLY A 296 -2.16 25.67 -21.78
N GLY A 297 -3.13 24.79 -21.51
CA GLY A 297 -2.87 23.45 -20.99
C GLY A 297 -2.18 22.53 -22.03
N LEU A 298 -2.75 22.44 -23.23
CA LEU A 298 -2.14 21.66 -24.32
C LEU A 298 -0.79 22.26 -24.76
N ALA A 299 -0.69 23.58 -24.82
CA ALA A 299 0.55 24.30 -25.08
C ALA A 299 1.64 23.95 -24.06
N SER A 300 1.29 23.89 -22.77
CA SER A 300 2.22 23.46 -21.71
C SER A 300 2.60 21.98 -21.85
N ALA A 301 1.67 21.10 -22.20
CA ALA A 301 1.94 19.67 -22.41
C ALA A 301 2.93 19.42 -23.56
N ILE A 302 2.78 20.15 -24.68
CA ILE A 302 3.73 20.12 -25.81
C ILE A 302 5.12 20.57 -25.35
N TYR A 303 5.21 21.72 -24.68
CA TYR A 303 6.48 22.26 -24.18
C TYR A 303 7.16 21.26 -23.23
N ARG A 304 6.43 20.72 -22.25
CA ARG A 304 6.98 19.74 -21.31
C ARG A 304 7.50 18.50 -22.00
N GLY A 305 6.72 17.89 -22.88
CA GLY A 305 7.10 16.63 -23.51
C GLY A 305 8.35 16.72 -24.39
N PHE A 306 8.60 17.89 -25.00
CA PHE A 306 9.85 18.12 -25.72
C PHE A 306 11.03 18.48 -24.81
N TYR A 307 10.87 19.30 -23.77
CA TYR A 307 12.00 19.83 -23.00
C TYR A 307 12.33 19.09 -21.70
N THR A 308 11.31 18.60 -20.99
CA THR A 308 11.39 18.09 -19.62
C THR A 308 10.99 16.62 -19.51
N ASN A 309 11.48 15.96 -18.46
CA ASN A 309 11.09 14.61 -18.09
C ASN A 309 10.53 14.64 -16.66
N ASP A 310 9.29 15.12 -16.49
CA ASP A 310 8.66 15.22 -15.17
C ASP A 310 7.78 13.98 -14.89
N PRO A 311 7.98 13.23 -13.80
CA PRO A 311 7.09 12.12 -13.42
C PRO A 311 5.62 12.54 -13.23
N ARG A 312 5.34 13.84 -13.06
CA ARG A 312 3.99 14.40 -12.94
C ARG A 312 3.26 14.57 -14.28
N ASP A 313 3.89 14.23 -15.40
CA ASP A 313 3.22 14.21 -16.72
C ASP A 313 2.43 12.90 -16.96
N ALA A 314 2.27 12.06 -15.94
CA ALA A 314 1.35 10.91 -15.93
C ALA A 314 -0.13 11.36 -15.95
N VAL A 315 -1.03 10.47 -16.39
CA VAL A 315 -2.49 10.69 -16.33
C VAL A 315 -2.98 10.81 -14.89
N SER A 316 -4.01 11.64 -14.66
CA SER A 316 -4.67 11.70 -13.35
C SER A 316 -5.41 10.40 -13.03
N PHE A 317 -5.11 9.81 -11.87
CA PHE A 317 -5.79 8.64 -11.31
C PHE A 317 -5.95 8.75 -9.79
N THR A 318 -6.87 7.97 -9.23
CA THR A 318 -7.05 7.78 -7.79
C THR A 318 -6.88 6.30 -7.43
N CYS A 319 -5.98 5.99 -6.49
CA CYS A 319 -5.76 4.64 -5.98
C CYS A 319 -5.33 4.72 -4.51
N VAL A 320 -6.22 4.39 -3.58
CA VAL A 320 -5.97 4.60 -2.14
C VAL A 320 -5.12 3.47 -1.55
N SER A 321 -5.32 2.22 -1.98
CA SER A 321 -4.58 1.06 -1.44
C SER A 321 -3.14 0.93 -1.96
N GLY A 322 -2.77 1.69 -2.99
CA GLY A 322 -1.50 1.50 -3.71
C GLY A 322 -1.41 0.19 -4.52
N ASN A 323 -2.52 -0.54 -4.69
CA ASN A 323 -2.60 -1.69 -5.56
C ASN A 323 -3.95 -1.70 -6.28
N CYS A 324 -3.99 -1.19 -7.52
CA CYS A 324 -5.22 -0.97 -8.29
C CYS A 324 -5.07 -1.47 -9.73
N THR A 325 -6.17 -1.94 -10.31
CA THR A 325 -6.23 -2.45 -11.69
C THR A 325 -7.48 -1.90 -12.38
N TRP A 326 -7.31 -1.35 -13.58
CA TRP A 326 -8.44 -0.91 -14.41
C TRP A 326 -8.69 -1.89 -15.56
N PRO A 327 -9.94 -2.03 -16.03
CA PRO A 327 -10.19 -2.74 -17.28
C PRO A 327 -9.45 -2.05 -18.44
N ILE A 328 -9.19 -2.82 -19.51
CA ILE A 328 -8.65 -2.26 -20.75
C ILE A 328 -9.64 -1.21 -21.25
N HIS A 329 -9.15 0.01 -21.47
CA HIS A 329 -10.01 1.14 -21.80
C HIS A 329 -9.43 1.97 -22.92
N THR A 330 -10.31 2.60 -23.68
CA THR A 330 -9.95 3.40 -24.85
C THR A 330 -10.00 4.88 -24.52
N SER A 331 -9.11 5.67 -25.10
CA SER A 331 -9.13 7.13 -25.03
C SER A 331 -8.68 7.76 -26.35
N LEU A 332 -9.24 8.94 -26.65
CA LEU A 332 -8.62 9.89 -27.56
C LEU A 332 -7.21 10.24 -27.07
N SER A 333 -6.27 10.38 -28.00
CA SER A 333 -4.85 10.56 -27.72
C SER A 333 -4.17 11.30 -28.87
N VAL A 334 -2.90 11.63 -28.65
CA VAL A 334 -1.97 12.09 -29.69
C VAL A 334 -0.87 11.05 -29.79
N CYS A 335 -0.56 10.67 -31.02
CA CYS A 335 0.47 9.68 -31.32
C CYS A 335 1.58 10.33 -32.13
N SER A 336 2.73 9.67 -32.15
CA SER A 336 3.83 10.04 -33.03
C SER A 336 4.38 8.81 -33.73
N SER A 337 5.08 9.05 -34.84
CA SER A 337 5.89 8.06 -35.52
C SER A 337 7.08 8.76 -36.16
N CYS A 338 8.23 8.11 -36.19
CA CYS A 338 9.45 8.63 -36.80
C CYS A 338 10.07 7.57 -37.70
N ASN A 339 10.33 7.93 -38.95
CA ASN A 339 10.93 7.07 -39.97
C ASN A 339 12.31 7.60 -40.36
N ASP A 340 13.28 6.70 -40.51
CA ASP A 340 14.56 7.01 -41.16
C ASP A 340 14.30 7.16 -42.67
N ILE A 341 14.77 8.28 -43.24
CA ILE A 341 14.64 8.64 -44.66
C ILE A 341 16.01 8.99 -45.27
N SER A 342 17.09 8.51 -44.65
CA SER A 342 18.48 8.80 -45.07
C SER A 342 18.82 8.26 -46.46
N ASP A 343 18.08 7.25 -46.94
CA ASP A 343 18.16 6.71 -48.30
C ASP A 343 17.60 7.67 -49.37
N GLN A 344 16.72 8.60 -48.98
CA GLN A 344 16.14 9.61 -49.86
C GLN A 344 17.04 10.85 -50.04
N LEU A 345 18.18 10.91 -49.33
CA LEU A 345 19.13 12.02 -49.40
C LEU A 345 19.76 12.16 -50.79
N LYS A 346 19.87 13.41 -51.24
CA LYS A 346 20.57 13.79 -52.48
C LYS A 346 21.62 14.83 -52.18
N VAL A 347 22.87 14.52 -52.52
CA VAL A 347 24.02 15.42 -52.35
C VAL A 347 24.24 16.21 -53.63
N TYR A 348 24.39 17.52 -53.51
CA TYR A 348 24.66 18.43 -54.63
C TYR A 348 25.99 19.15 -54.38
N GLY A 349 26.76 19.38 -55.45
CA GLY A 349 28.05 20.10 -55.39
C GLY A 349 27.93 21.63 -55.41
N HIS A 350 26.80 22.17 -54.96
CA HIS A 350 26.51 23.60 -54.88
C HIS A 350 25.45 23.84 -53.79
N ASN A 351 25.45 25.05 -53.22
CA ASN A 351 24.47 25.45 -52.21
C ASN A 351 23.05 25.36 -52.79
N GLY A 352 22.25 24.42 -52.29
CA GLY A 352 20.88 24.22 -52.77
C GLY A 352 19.92 25.28 -52.21
N THR A 353 19.17 25.92 -53.10
CA THR A 353 18.20 27.00 -52.79
C THR A 353 16.88 26.52 -52.20
N ASP A 354 16.66 25.21 -52.16
CA ASP A 354 15.38 24.63 -51.77
C ASP A 354 15.24 24.49 -50.24
N ALA A 355 14.05 24.81 -49.73
CA ALA A 355 13.73 24.66 -48.32
C ALA A 355 13.79 23.17 -47.91
N GLY A 356 14.83 22.81 -47.16
CA GLY A 356 15.10 21.45 -46.68
C GLY A 356 16.55 20.98 -46.86
N THR A 357 17.45 21.81 -47.37
CA THR A 357 18.88 21.50 -47.50
C THR A 357 19.65 21.66 -46.17
N LEU A 358 20.81 21.00 -46.08
CA LEU A 358 21.83 21.21 -45.05
C LEU A 358 23.17 21.37 -45.78
N ASN A 359 23.98 22.36 -45.40
CA ASN A 359 25.21 22.74 -46.09
C ASN A 359 26.32 23.11 -45.09
N ASP A 360 27.58 23.10 -45.52
CA ASP A 360 28.72 23.56 -44.71
C ASP A 360 28.66 25.05 -44.33
N SER A 361 28.00 25.84 -45.17
CA SER A 361 27.95 27.29 -45.11
C SER A 361 26.51 27.77 -45.31
N LEU A 362 25.96 28.45 -44.30
CA LEU A 362 24.75 29.26 -44.46
C LEU A 362 25.12 30.70 -44.84
N LEU A 363 24.92 31.05 -46.10
CA LEU A 363 24.93 32.43 -46.57
C LEU A 363 23.69 33.16 -46.07
N GLN A 364 23.80 33.82 -44.92
CA GLN A 364 22.79 34.76 -44.43
C GLN A 364 23.07 36.14 -45.06
N GLU A 365 22.24 36.58 -46.00
CA GLU A 365 22.34 37.93 -46.61
C GLU A 365 21.95 39.04 -45.62
N THR A 366 22.81 39.29 -44.61
CA THR A 366 22.70 40.44 -43.71
C THR A 366 23.74 41.50 -44.08
N GLY A 367 23.39 42.40 -45.01
CA GLY A 367 24.00 43.72 -45.10
C GLY A 367 25.50 43.77 -45.40
N GLY A 368 26.02 42.88 -46.25
CA GLY A 368 27.32 43.05 -46.91
C GLY A 368 28.56 42.59 -46.16
N ASN A 369 28.42 41.91 -45.00
CA ASN A 369 29.51 41.18 -44.36
C ASN A 369 29.15 39.69 -44.28
N GLU A 370 29.71 38.88 -45.16
CA GLU A 370 29.61 37.42 -45.10
C GLU A 370 30.36 36.89 -43.88
N THR A 371 29.64 36.34 -42.91
CA THR A 371 30.23 35.51 -41.84
C THR A 371 29.84 34.06 -42.10
N ASP A 372 30.82 33.22 -42.41
CA ASP A 372 30.61 31.80 -42.61
C ASP A 372 30.05 31.15 -41.33
N ARG A 373 28.95 30.40 -41.47
CA ARG A 373 28.26 29.75 -40.34
C ARG A 373 27.96 28.30 -40.67
N GLU A 374 28.67 27.41 -39.99
CA GLU A 374 28.47 25.96 -40.07
C GLU A 374 27.06 25.57 -39.61
N ALA A 375 26.36 24.75 -40.39
CA ALA A 375 25.03 24.25 -40.04
C ALA A 375 25.07 22.74 -39.78
N TYR A 376 24.56 22.32 -38.62
CA TYR A 376 24.68 20.93 -38.15
C TYR A 376 23.32 20.22 -38.11
N MET A 377 22.23 20.99 -38.18
CA MET A 377 20.88 20.48 -38.34
C MET A 377 20.03 21.46 -39.14
N SER A 378 19.18 20.93 -40.02
CA SER A 378 18.15 21.66 -40.76
C SER A 378 16.83 20.90 -40.57
N ALA A 379 15.80 21.59 -40.08
CA ALA A 379 14.49 20.99 -39.86
C ALA A 379 13.40 21.77 -40.62
N LYS A 380 12.60 21.03 -41.39
CA LYS A 380 11.48 21.54 -42.18
C LYS A 380 10.18 21.01 -41.61
N LEU A 381 9.30 21.94 -41.25
CA LEU A 381 7.95 21.64 -40.78
C LEU A 381 7.00 21.45 -41.98
N LEU A 382 6.18 20.41 -41.91
CA LEU A 382 5.26 19.95 -42.94
C LEU A 382 3.85 19.81 -42.34
N ALA A 383 2.92 20.65 -42.76
CA ALA A 383 1.55 20.62 -42.25
C ALA A 383 0.62 19.74 -43.11
N ASN A 384 0.82 19.70 -44.43
CA ASN A 384 0.06 18.85 -45.35
C ASN A 384 0.74 17.48 -45.48
N ARG A 385 -0.04 16.40 -45.33
CA ARG A 385 0.44 15.01 -45.47
C ARG A 385 1.11 14.73 -46.83
N TRP A 386 0.68 15.41 -47.90
CA TRP A 386 1.24 15.22 -49.24
C TRP A 386 2.67 15.78 -49.39
N ASP A 387 3.07 16.73 -48.54
CA ASP A 387 4.43 17.30 -48.56
C ASP A 387 5.43 16.41 -47.78
N THR A 388 4.97 15.32 -47.16
CA THR A 388 5.78 14.31 -46.43
C THR A 388 6.21 13.16 -47.35
N LEU A 389 7.30 12.49 -46.98
CA LEU A 389 7.78 11.31 -47.71
C LEU A 389 7.11 10.01 -47.23
N THR A 390 6.83 9.90 -45.93
CA THR A 390 6.42 8.64 -45.28
C THR A 390 5.03 8.68 -44.65
N PHE A 391 4.43 9.86 -44.48
CA PHE A 391 3.12 10.06 -43.83
C PHE A 391 2.02 10.46 -44.80
N THR A 392 2.18 10.18 -46.10
CA THR A 392 1.26 10.58 -47.17
C THR A 392 -0.17 10.05 -46.97
N GLU A 393 -0.35 8.89 -46.34
CA GLU A 393 -1.66 8.29 -46.02
C GLU A 393 -2.29 8.79 -44.71
N LEU A 394 -1.57 9.56 -43.90
CA LEU A 394 -1.99 9.94 -42.54
C LEU A 394 -2.93 11.17 -42.56
N ASP A 395 -4.24 10.94 -42.65
CA ASP A 395 -5.26 11.99 -42.77
C ASP A 395 -5.68 12.65 -41.43
N THR A 396 -5.12 12.20 -40.31
CA THR A 396 -5.26 12.79 -38.96
C THR A 396 -4.02 13.57 -38.50
N MET A 397 -3.05 13.80 -39.40
CA MET A 397 -1.79 14.47 -39.10
C MET A 397 -2.00 15.91 -38.60
N ILE A 398 -1.34 16.25 -37.50
CA ILE A 398 -1.28 17.61 -36.95
C ILE A 398 -0.10 18.35 -37.60
N ALA A 399 1.08 17.74 -37.57
CA ALA A 399 2.28 18.21 -38.25
C ALA A 399 3.30 17.06 -38.39
N ALA A 400 4.18 17.15 -39.37
CA ALA A 400 5.40 16.38 -39.47
C ALA A 400 6.63 17.29 -39.56
N VAL A 401 7.79 16.79 -39.15
CA VAL A 401 9.07 17.49 -39.22
C VAL A 401 10.07 16.58 -39.93
N SER A 402 10.55 16.98 -41.10
CA SER A 402 11.72 16.36 -41.74
C SER A 402 12.98 17.01 -41.18
N ILE A 403 13.87 16.22 -40.60
CA ILE A 403 15.07 16.66 -39.89
C ILE A 403 16.29 16.07 -40.60
N LEU A 404 17.18 16.94 -41.11
CA LEU A 404 18.52 16.58 -41.52
C LEU A 404 19.49 16.90 -40.39
N ARG A 405 20.37 15.96 -40.03
CA ARG A 405 21.36 16.13 -38.96
C ARG A 405 22.72 15.57 -39.37
N ALA A 406 23.75 16.38 -39.27
CA ALA A 406 25.14 15.96 -39.37
C ALA A 406 25.57 15.14 -38.15
N GLU A 407 26.49 14.20 -38.32
CA GLU A 407 27.05 13.45 -37.19
C GLU A 407 27.79 14.37 -36.17
N PRO A 408 27.75 14.07 -34.86
CA PRO A 408 28.35 14.93 -33.84
C PRO A 408 29.84 15.23 -34.01
N ALA A 409 30.59 14.34 -34.68
CA ALA A 409 32.00 14.52 -34.99
C ALA A 409 32.28 15.78 -35.85
N TYR A 410 31.33 16.21 -36.69
CA TYR A 410 31.44 17.47 -37.43
C TYR A 410 31.32 18.68 -36.49
N ALA A 411 30.36 18.66 -35.56
CA ALA A 411 30.17 19.72 -34.57
C ALA A 411 31.28 19.82 -33.51
N ASN A 412 32.06 18.76 -33.33
CA ASN A 412 33.26 18.76 -32.50
C ASN A 412 34.54 19.16 -33.28
N HIS A 413 34.42 19.46 -34.59
CA HIS A 413 35.54 19.65 -35.53
C HIS A 413 36.51 18.45 -35.64
N GLU A 414 36.03 17.23 -35.32
CA GLU A 414 36.79 15.97 -35.46
C GLU A 414 36.79 15.48 -36.92
N LYS A 415 35.77 15.83 -37.70
CA LYS A 415 35.61 15.50 -39.12
C LYS A 415 35.38 16.74 -39.97
N ARG A 416 35.75 16.65 -41.25
CA ARG A 416 35.43 17.64 -42.29
C ARG A 416 34.05 17.38 -42.86
N TRP A 417 33.38 18.42 -43.37
CA TRP A 417 32.06 18.30 -44.01
C TRP A 417 32.00 17.20 -45.09
N ASN A 418 33.00 17.14 -45.98
CA ASN A 418 33.06 16.12 -47.05
C ASN A 418 33.22 14.67 -46.55
N GLU A 419 33.55 14.47 -45.27
CA GLU A 419 33.71 13.17 -44.60
C GLU A 419 32.58 12.92 -43.57
N THR A 420 31.63 13.85 -43.47
CA THR A 420 30.55 13.88 -42.47
C THR A 420 29.34 13.11 -42.98
N LEU A 421 28.89 12.11 -42.21
CA LEU A 421 27.61 11.46 -42.44
C LEU A 421 26.46 12.40 -42.04
N VAL A 422 25.52 12.60 -42.96
CA VAL A 422 24.23 13.24 -42.69
C VAL A 422 23.15 12.17 -42.61
N VAL A 423 22.34 12.22 -41.56
CA VAL A 423 21.18 11.35 -41.33
C VAL A 423 19.91 12.17 -41.51
N ALA A 424 18.88 11.57 -42.10
CA ALA A 424 17.58 12.19 -42.30
C ALA A 424 16.49 11.40 -41.56
N THR A 425 15.60 12.11 -40.85
CA THR A 425 14.49 11.49 -40.11
C THR A 425 13.23 12.32 -40.29
N GLU A 426 12.11 11.69 -40.63
CA GLU A 426 10.80 12.34 -40.70
C GLU A 426 9.95 11.88 -39.52
N CYS A 427 9.51 12.83 -38.69
CA CYS A 427 8.71 12.57 -37.50
C CYS A 427 7.34 13.26 -37.57
N ALA A 428 6.25 12.51 -37.51
CA ALA A 428 4.88 13.02 -37.46
C ALA A 428 4.29 12.99 -36.05
N VAL A 429 3.41 13.96 -35.77
CA VAL A 429 2.49 13.99 -34.63
C VAL A 429 1.07 14.09 -35.17
N TYR A 430 0.17 13.26 -34.66
CA TYR A 430 -1.18 13.08 -35.22
C TYR A 430 -2.21 12.71 -34.16
N PHE A 431 -3.48 13.02 -34.44
CA PHE A 431 -4.57 12.56 -33.58
C PHE A 431 -4.81 11.06 -33.77
N CYS A 432 -4.94 10.34 -32.65
CA CYS A 432 -5.13 8.89 -32.61
C CYS A 432 -6.05 8.48 -31.47
N THR A 433 -6.34 7.20 -31.39
CA THR A 433 -7.09 6.57 -30.32
C THR A 433 -6.24 5.41 -29.80
N ASN A 434 -6.11 5.29 -28.49
CA ASN A 434 -5.28 4.27 -27.85
C ASN A 434 -6.14 3.40 -26.92
N ALA A 435 -5.87 2.11 -26.90
CA ALA A 435 -6.33 1.20 -25.85
C ALA A 435 -5.23 1.06 -24.79
N TYR A 436 -5.56 1.33 -23.54
CA TYR A 436 -4.65 1.33 -22.40
C TYR A 436 -4.91 0.15 -21.48
N ARG A 437 -3.83 -0.46 -20.98
CA ARG A 437 -3.83 -1.37 -19.83
C ARG A 437 -3.10 -0.67 -18.70
N SER A 438 -3.82 -0.31 -17.65
CA SER A 438 -3.28 0.52 -16.57
C SER A 438 -3.44 -0.17 -15.22
N GLU A 439 -2.40 -0.10 -14.40
CA GLU A 439 -2.37 -0.66 -13.05
C GLU A 439 -1.46 0.17 -12.13
N VAL A 440 -1.72 0.11 -10.83
CA VAL A 440 -0.79 0.58 -9.79
C VAL A 440 -0.32 -0.65 -9.05
N ARG A 441 0.99 -0.88 -8.99
CA ARG A 441 1.61 -1.96 -8.22
C ARG A 441 2.54 -1.36 -7.18
N ALA A 442 2.31 -1.67 -5.90
CA ALA A 442 3.09 -1.14 -4.77
C ALA A 442 3.25 0.40 -4.79
N GLY A 443 2.19 1.12 -5.15
CA GLY A 443 2.16 2.58 -5.27
C GLY A 443 2.73 3.16 -6.56
N ILE A 444 3.28 2.33 -7.46
CA ILE A 444 3.86 2.77 -8.73
C ILE A 444 2.88 2.51 -9.88
N PHE A 445 2.51 3.57 -10.60
CA PHE A 445 1.66 3.50 -11.80
C PHE A 445 2.43 2.89 -12.98
N HIS A 446 1.82 1.92 -13.64
CA HIS A 446 2.29 1.26 -14.86
C HIS A 446 1.16 1.30 -15.89
N GLU A 447 1.49 1.65 -17.13
CA GLU A 447 0.50 1.74 -18.20
C GLU A 447 1.12 1.38 -19.55
N ASP A 448 0.51 0.40 -20.21
CA ASP A 448 0.90 -0.08 -21.53
C ASP A 448 -0.15 0.29 -22.57
N ILE A 449 0.28 0.71 -23.76
CA ILE A 449 -0.58 0.86 -24.93
C ILE A 449 -0.77 -0.54 -25.55
N VAL A 450 -1.98 -1.07 -25.48
CA VAL A 450 -2.36 -2.37 -26.03
C VAL A 450 -2.45 -2.33 -27.56
N ALA A 451 -3.03 -1.25 -28.09
CA ALA A 451 -3.18 -0.98 -29.51
C ALA A 451 -3.45 0.51 -29.76
N SER A 452 -3.22 0.97 -30.98
CA SER A 452 -3.39 2.36 -31.41
C SER A 452 -3.98 2.43 -32.82
N TRP A 453 -4.90 3.37 -33.05
CA TRP A 453 -5.57 3.56 -34.34
C TRP A 453 -5.73 5.05 -34.68
N SER A 454 -5.59 5.39 -35.96
CA SER A 454 -5.74 6.74 -36.50
C SER A 454 -6.88 6.85 -37.53
N ASN A 455 -7.79 5.87 -37.59
CA ASN A 455 -8.84 5.82 -38.61
C ASN A 455 -9.86 6.97 -38.44
N ARG A 456 -9.80 7.96 -39.34
CA ARG A 456 -10.83 9.00 -39.48
C ARG A 456 -12.14 8.42 -40.00
N VAL A 457 -13.26 8.91 -39.47
CA VAL A 457 -14.60 8.55 -39.96
C VAL A 457 -14.83 9.22 -41.32
N PRO A 458 -15.21 8.49 -42.38
CA PRO A 458 -15.51 9.07 -43.69
C PRO A 458 -16.59 10.15 -43.59
N GLY A 459 -16.32 11.33 -44.17
CA GLY A 459 -17.22 12.47 -44.12
C GLY A 459 -17.14 13.34 -42.86
N SER A 460 -16.42 12.93 -41.81
CA SER A 460 -16.13 13.81 -40.66
C SER A 460 -15.19 14.97 -41.06
N TYR A 461 -15.24 16.08 -40.32
CA TYR A 461 -14.51 17.31 -40.68
C TYR A 461 -14.83 17.76 -42.12
N SER A 462 -16.13 17.93 -42.41
CA SER A 462 -16.68 18.44 -43.67
C SER A 462 -17.37 19.78 -43.48
N SER A 463 -17.53 20.58 -44.53
CA SER A 463 -18.21 21.87 -44.42
C SER A 463 -19.70 21.73 -44.15
N LYS A 464 -20.14 22.33 -43.04
CA LYS A 464 -21.53 22.68 -42.75
C LYS A 464 -22.08 23.64 -43.83
N PRO A 465 -23.41 23.73 -44.01
CA PRO A 465 -24.04 24.70 -44.88
C PRO A 465 -23.63 26.14 -44.50
N GLY A 466 -23.16 26.90 -45.48
CA GLY A 466 -22.62 28.25 -45.27
C GLY A 466 -22.07 28.86 -46.57
N PRO A 467 -21.60 30.12 -46.55
CA PRO A 467 -21.26 30.88 -47.76
C PRO A 467 -20.18 30.22 -48.64
N ASN A 468 -19.21 29.53 -48.04
CA ASN A 468 -18.16 28.80 -48.78
C ASN A 468 -18.44 27.30 -48.96
N SER A 469 -19.55 26.76 -48.45
CA SER A 469 -19.80 25.30 -48.40
C SER A 469 -19.76 24.62 -49.77
N ALA A 470 -20.23 25.30 -50.83
CA ALA A 470 -20.17 24.83 -52.21
C ALA A 470 -18.73 24.62 -52.74
N PHE A 471 -17.74 25.33 -52.18
CA PHE A 471 -16.34 25.23 -52.60
C PHE A 471 -15.54 24.19 -51.80
N TRP A 472 -16.11 23.64 -50.72
CA TRP A 472 -15.43 22.67 -49.85
C TRP A 472 -14.96 21.42 -50.59
N GLY A 473 -15.70 20.93 -51.60
CA GLY A 473 -15.27 19.78 -52.40
C GLY A 473 -13.94 20.02 -53.12
N ASN A 474 -13.80 21.17 -53.78
CA ASN A 474 -12.56 21.56 -54.47
C ASN A 474 -11.45 21.91 -53.48
N TYR A 475 -11.77 22.58 -52.37
CA TYR A 475 -10.79 22.96 -51.35
C TYR A 475 -10.22 21.76 -50.60
N SER A 476 -11.09 20.83 -50.15
CA SER A 476 -10.67 19.60 -49.48
C SER A 476 -9.83 18.71 -50.40
N LYS A 477 -10.18 18.61 -51.68
CA LYS A 477 -9.35 17.94 -52.70
C LYS A 477 -7.98 18.64 -52.85
N PHE A 478 -7.96 19.98 -52.93
CA PHE A 478 -6.72 20.78 -53.02
C PHE A 478 -5.75 20.52 -51.86
N ILE A 479 -6.26 20.45 -50.61
CA ILE A 479 -5.44 20.12 -49.43
C ILE A 479 -5.26 18.60 -49.19
N ASN A 480 -5.58 17.77 -50.19
CA ASN A 480 -5.54 16.30 -50.11
C ASN A 480 -6.25 15.72 -48.85
N HIS A 481 -7.40 16.29 -48.49
CA HIS A 481 -8.21 15.97 -47.31
C HIS A 481 -7.47 16.08 -45.95
N SER A 482 -6.31 16.75 -45.90
CA SER A 482 -5.60 17.04 -44.65
C SER A 482 -6.40 17.98 -43.73
N LEU A 483 -5.94 18.13 -42.50
CA LEU A 483 -6.58 18.96 -41.47
C LEU A 483 -6.19 20.46 -41.56
N THR A 484 -5.40 20.88 -42.55
CA THR A 484 -4.87 22.26 -42.60
C THR A 484 -5.78 23.20 -43.39
N ILE A 485 -6.38 24.19 -42.72
CA ILE A 485 -7.11 25.28 -43.40
C ILE A 485 -6.26 26.55 -43.46
N ARG A 486 -6.09 27.07 -44.67
CA ARG A 486 -5.47 28.37 -44.98
C ARG A 486 -6.57 29.43 -45.13
N GLU A 487 -6.70 30.29 -44.11
CA GLU A 487 -7.44 31.59 -44.04
C GLU A 487 -8.88 31.66 -44.57
N ALA A 488 -9.46 30.58 -45.06
CA ALA A 488 -10.80 30.50 -45.62
C ALA A 488 -11.87 30.34 -44.53
N ILE A 489 -13.01 31.01 -44.71
CA ILE A 489 -14.16 30.89 -43.79
C ILE A 489 -14.94 29.59 -44.08
N PHE A 490 -14.49 28.48 -43.51
CA PHE A 490 -15.26 27.24 -43.46
C PHE A 490 -15.79 26.98 -42.05
N TYR A 491 -17.07 26.66 -41.95
CA TYR A 491 -17.66 26.09 -40.74
C TYR A 491 -17.68 24.58 -40.92
N LEU A 492 -16.94 23.84 -40.09
CA LEU A 492 -16.79 22.41 -40.24
C LEU A 492 -17.55 21.64 -39.17
N ASP A 493 -17.98 20.43 -39.51
CA ASP A 493 -18.32 19.40 -38.54
C ASP A 493 -17.08 18.98 -37.73
N ASP A 494 -17.30 18.43 -36.54
CA ASP A 494 -16.22 17.92 -35.70
C ASP A 494 -15.45 16.82 -36.46
N LEU A 495 -14.13 16.78 -36.28
CA LEU A 495 -13.32 15.66 -36.74
C LEU A 495 -13.63 14.45 -35.87
N GLN A 496 -13.88 13.30 -36.50
CA GLN A 496 -14.21 12.07 -35.78
C GLN A 496 -13.22 10.96 -36.09
N LEU A 497 -12.73 10.31 -35.03
CA LEU A 497 -11.92 9.10 -35.13
C LEU A 497 -12.75 7.90 -34.68
N GLN A 498 -12.53 6.75 -35.30
CA GLN A 498 -13.20 5.50 -34.93
C GLN A 498 -12.20 4.36 -34.74
N ILE A 499 -12.50 3.49 -33.78
CA ILE A 499 -11.86 2.17 -33.68
C ILE A 499 -12.74 1.19 -34.47
N PRO A 500 -12.24 0.55 -35.54
CA PRO A 500 -13.03 -0.44 -36.29
C PRO A 500 -13.50 -1.58 -35.39
N LYS A 501 -14.74 -2.04 -35.53
CA LYS A 501 -15.31 -3.10 -34.67
C LYS A 501 -14.49 -4.39 -34.73
N GLU A 502 -14.04 -4.78 -35.92
CA GLU A 502 -13.18 -5.94 -36.14
C GLU A 502 -11.87 -5.87 -35.33
N GLU A 503 -11.30 -4.66 -35.20
CA GLU A 503 -10.09 -4.40 -34.41
C GLU A 503 -10.37 -4.35 -32.90
N ALA A 504 -11.55 -3.88 -32.49
CA ALA A 504 -12.01 -3.94 -31.09
C ALA A 504 -12.21 -5.40 -30.63
N ASP A 505 -12.88 -6.22 -31.45
CA ASP A 505 -13.09 -7.65 -31.22
C ASP A 505 -11.75 -8.41 -31.16
N ARG A 506 -10.85 -8.11 -32.11
CA ARG A 506 -9.49 -8.69 -32.19
C ARG A 506 -8.67 -8.44 -30.92
N HIS A 507 -8.77 -7.25 -30.35
CA HIS A 507 -8.06 -6.86 -29.12
C HIS A 507 -8.83 -7.15 -27.84
N LYS A 508 -10.04 -7.73 -27.94
CA LYS A 508 -10.93 -8.06 -26.81
C LYS A 508 -11.21 -6.85 -25.91
N LEU A 509 -11.53 -5.71 -26.54
CA LEU A 509 -12.01 -4.54 -25.82
C LEU A 509 -13.36 -4.86 -25.13
N PRO A 510 -13.69 -4.22 -24.01
CA PRO A 510 -15.01 -4.37 -23.38
C PRO A 510 -16.17 -4.01 -24.32
N ASP A 511 -17.34 -4.65 -24.15
CA ASP A 511 -18.54 -4.39 -24.95
C ASP A 511 -19.04 -2.94 -24.83
N ASP A 512 -18.73 -2.27 -23.73
CA ASP A 512 -19.05 -0.87 -23.42
C ASP A 512 -17.91 0.12 -23.76
N ALA A 513 -16.85 -0.35 -24.42
CA ALA A 513 -15.72 0.51 -24.82
C ALA A 513 -16.15 1.65 -25.77
N THR A 514 -15.52 2.82 -25.60
CA THR A 514 -15.75 3.94 -26.52
C THR A 514 -15.04 3.66 -27.84
N LEU A 515 -15.80 3.54 -28.93
CA LEU A 515 -15.26 3.29 -30.27
C LEU A 515 -15.30 4.52 -31.20
N LEU A 516 -15.89 5.64 -30.76
CA LEU A 516 -16.05 6.87 -31.55
C LEU A 516 -15.60 8.08 -30.71
N PHE A 517 -14.76 8.93 -31.30
CA PHE A 517 -14.09 10.05 -30.62
C PHE A 517 -14.24 11.33 -31.42
N ASN A 518 -14.61 12.43 -30.77
CA ASN A 518 -14.88 13.72 -31.43
C ASN A 518 -13.81 14.76 -31.08
N ILE A 519 -13.38 15.54 -32.07
CA ILE A 519 -12.42 16.64 -31.93
C ILE A 519 -13.06 17.88 -32.56
N SER A 520 -13.27 18.93 -31.77
CA SER A 520 -14.00 20.11 -32.26
C SER A 520 -13.21 20.91 -33.29
N GLN A 521 -13.92 21.66 -34.15
CA GLN A 521 -13.29 22.61 -35.07
C GLN A 521 -12.38 23.61 -34.32
N ASN A 522 -12.79 24.09 -33.13
CA ASN A 522 -11.96 24.97 -32.30
C ASN A 522 -10.62 24.31 -31.98
N THR A 523 -10.64 23.01 -31.65
CA THR A 523 -9.44 22.25 -31.34
C THR A 523 -8.52 22.14 -32.55
N THR A 524 -9.04 21.75 -33.72
CA THR A 524 -8.22 21.61 -34.94
C THR A 524 -7.65 22.96 -35.39
N GLU A 525 -8.47 24.01 -35.43
CA GLU A 525 -8.08 25.35 -35.89
C GLU A 525 -7.12 26.08 -34.94
N THR A 526 -7.01 25.68 -33.68
CA THR A 526 -6.08 26.27 -32.71
C THR A 526 -4.85 25.40 -32.47
N THR A 527 -4.99 24.07 -32.43
CA THR A 527 -3.88 23.14 -32.17
C THR A 527 -2.89 23.10 -33.32
N LEU A 528 -3.36 23.01 -34.57
CA LEU A 528 -2.46 22.91 -35.72
C LEU A 528 -1.60 24.17 -35.88
N PRO A 529 -2.15 25.41 -35.87
CA PRO A 529 -1.33 26.62 -35.91
C PRO A 529 -0.45 26.82 -34.68
N PHE A 530 -0.87 26.34 -33.49
CA PHE A 530 -0.02 26.39 -32.30
C PHE A 530 1.19 25.47 -32.43
N VAL A 531 1.00 24.21 -32.83
CA VAL A 531 2.11 23.27 -33.09
C VAL A 531 3.00 23.83 -34.19
N TYR A 532 2.42 24.45 -35.22
CA TYR A 532 3.19 25.10 -36.28
C TYR A 532 4.05 26.25 -35.76
N GLY A 533 3.47 27.16 -34.97
CA GLY A 533 4.19 28.26 -34.33
C GLY A 533 5.21 27.80 -33.28
N PHE A 534 4.99 26.68 -32.59
CA PHE A 534 5.94 26.10 -31.63
C PHE A 534 7.24 25.63 -32.29
N PHE A 535 7.17 25.17 -33.55
CA PHE A 535 8.33 24.81 -34.36
C PHE A 535 8.96 26.00 -35.11
N GLN A 536 8.39 27.21 -35.03
CA GLN A 536 8.90 28.43 -35.67
C GLN A 536 9.42 29.47 -34.66
N GLU A 537 10.18 30.45 -35.16
CA GLU A 537 10.70 31.59 -34.38
C GLU A 537 9.63 32.68 -34.17
N PRO A 538 9.58 33.34 -33.00
CA PRO A 538 8.79 34.55 -32.80
C PRO A 538 9.55 35.77 -33.36
N ALA A 539 9.63 35.89 -34.69
CA ALA A 539 10.03 37.16 -35.31
C ALA A 539 8.99 38.23 -34.96
N SER A 540 9.38 39.21 -34.15
CA SER A 540 8.56 40.38 -33.88
C SER A 540 8.32 41.16 -35.19
N LEU A 541 7.05 41.45 -35.49
CA LEU A 541 6.54 41.93 -36.80
C LEU A 541 6.47 40.79 -37.85
N LYS A 542 5.33 40.47 -38.48
CA LYS A 542 4.09 41.24 -38.75
C LYS A 542 2.84 40.36 -38.56
N GLU A 543 1.66 40.98 -38.63
CA GLU A 543 0.37 40.28 -38.54
C GLU A 543 0.22 39.14 -39.56
N LEU A 544 -0.32 38.01 -39.10
CA LEU A 544 -1.13 37.03 -39.84
C LEU A 544 -1.13 37.15 -41.39
N GLU A 545 -0.15 36.53 -42.04
CA GLU A 545 -0.26 36.10 -43.44
C GLU A 545 0.19 34.65 -43.56
N PHE A 546 -0.77 33.74 -43.75
CA PHE A 546 -0.57 32.28 -43.70
C PHE A 546 0.04 31.71 -45.01
N PHE A 547 1.23 32.18 -45.39
CA PHE A 547 1.98 31.59 -46.51
C PHE A 547 2.65 30.28 -46.12
N GLY A 548 1.97 29.17 -46.44
CA GLY A 548 2.53 27.83 -46.38
C GLY A 548 3.60 27.60 -47.44
N LEU A 549 4.79 28.16 -47.20
CA LEU A 549 6.08 27.70 -47.68
C LEU A 549 6.83 27.21 -46.43
N GLY A 550 7.21 25.93 -46.40
CA GLY A 550 7.83 25.33 -45.22
C GLY A 550 9.17 25.99 -44.91
N GLN A 551 9.19 26.90 -43.94
CA GLN A 551 10.41 27.58 -43.50
C GLN A 551 11.32 26.60 -42.75
N THR A 552 12.59 26.61 -43.11
CA THR A 552 13.63 25.81 -42.47
C THR A 552 14.12 26.47 -41.20
N THR A 553 14.08 25.75 -40.08
CA THR A 553 14.88 26.11 -38.90
C THR A 553 16.24 25.44 -39.03
N SER A 554 17.29 26.23 -39.20
CA SER A 554 18.68 25.75 -39.17
C SER A 554 19.31 26.07 -37.82
N TYR A 555 20.24 25.23 -37.36
CA TYR A 555 20.85 25.37 -36.05
C TYR A 555 22.39 25.28 -36.07
N ASN A 556 23.03 26.28 -35.45
CA ASN A 556 24.47 26.39 -35.21
C ASN A 556 24.72 26.51 -33.67
N PRO A 557 25.55 25.64 -33.05
CA PRO A 557 25.84 25.66 -31.62
C PRO A 557 26.98 26.60 -31.18
N MET A 558 27.69 27.29 -32.08
CA MET A 558 28.89 28.06 -31.74
C MET A 558 28.72 29.59 -31.77
N HIS A 559 27.81 30.14 -30.94
CA HIS A 559 28.06 31.45 -30.29
C HIS A 559 27.16 31.68 -29.06
N TYR A 560 27.77 31.82 -27.88
CA TYR A 560 27.09 32.22 -26.64
C TYR A 560 27.08 33.76 -26.52
N GLY A 561 26.42 34.44 -27.45
CA GLY A 561 26.27 35.89 -27.44
C GLY A 561 25.97 36.50 -28.82
N LYS A 562 24.87 37.27 -28.89
CA LYS A 562 24.34 38.00 -30.07
C LYS A 562 23.81 37.15 -31.23
N SER A 563 22.53 36.78 -31.10
CA SER A 563 21.52 36.85 -32.18
C SER A 563 21.90 36.23 -33.54
N ASP A 564 22.08 34.91 -33.55
CA ASP A 564 21.54 34.11 -34.66
C ASP A 564 20.61 33.05 -34.07
N SER A 565 19.32 33.18 -34.39
CA SER A 565 18.26 32.65 -33.55
C SER A 565 17.75 31.32 -34.10
N GLY A 566 18.35 30.23 -33.62
CA GLY A 566 17.74 28.91 -33.73
C GLY A 566 16.66 28.76 -32.67
N THR A 567 15.47 28.29 -33.06
CA THR A 567 14.38 28.02 -32.11
C THR A 567 14.87 27.15 -30.95
N ILE A 568 14.34 27.39 -29.75
CA ILE A 568 14.69 26.60 -28.55
C ILE A 568 14.43 25.09 -28.81
N ILE A 569 13.45 24.77 -29.66
CA ILE A 569 13.10 23.41 -30.05
C ILE A 569 14.13 22.79 -31.00
N ALA A 570 14.66 23.55 -31.97
CA ALA A 570 15.74 23.06 -32.86
C ALA A 570 16.98 22.64 -32.06
N HIS A 571 17.36 23.41 -31.02
CA HIS A 571 18.45 23.03 -30.12
C HIS A 571 18.19 21.69 -29.41
N LYS A 572 16.95 21.46 -28.96
CA LYS A 572 16.54 20.24 -28.24
C LYS A 572 16.46 19.02 -29.16
N LEU A 573 15.97 19.21 -30.39
CA LEU A 573 15.95 18.17 -31.43
C LEU A 573 17.37 17.76 -31.82
N TYR A 574 18.27 18.72 -32.08
CA TYR A 574 19.66 18.44 -32.42
C TYR A 574 20.36 17.60 -31.34
N LYS A 575 20.26 18.03 -30.08
CA LYS A 575 20.81 17.34 -28.90
C LYS A 575 20.10 16.04 -28.53
N SER A 576 19.01 15.65 -29.20
CA SER A 576 18.31 14.42 -28.85
C SER A 576 19.09 13.19 -29.29
N ALA A 577 19.39 12.29 -28.35
CA ALA A 577 19.97 10.99 -28.66
C ALA A 577 19.01 10.10 -29.48
N ASN A 578 17.70 10.24 -29.29
CA ASN A 578 16.68 9.46 -29.99
C ASN A 578 15.45 10.35 -30.26
N LEU A 579 15.26 10.69 -31.54
CA LEU A 579 14.13 11.53 -31.99
C LEU A 579 12.80 10.81 -31.79
N THR A 580 12.70 9.51 -32.09
CA THR A 580 11.49 8.70 -31.88
C THR A 580 11.00 8.75 -30.44
N GLU A 581 11.90 8.56 -29.47
CA GLU A 581 11.57 8.69 -28.04
C GLU A 581 11.19 10.12 -27.63
N THR A 582 11.76 11.13 -28.28
CA THR A 582 11.45 12.55 -27.99
C THR A 582 10.05 12.91 -28.47
N PHE A 583 9.68 12.51 -29.69
CA PHE A 583 8.34 12.69 -30.23
C PHE A 583 7.31 11.80 -29.51
N ALA A 584 7.68 10.57 -29.11
CA ALA A 584 6.84 9.70 -28.30
C ALA A 584 6.52 10.32 -26.93
N ARG A 585 7.51 10.93 -26.27
CA ARG A 585 7.29 11.67 -25.01
C ARG A 585 6.35 12.86 -25.21
N ALA A 586 6.55 13.67 -26.25
CA ALA A 586 5.64 14.77 -26.59
C ALA A 586 4.20 14.31 -26.86
N ALA A 587 4.02 13.22 -27.59
CA ALA A 587 2.73 12.60 -27.84
C ALA A 587 2.08 12.06 -26.54
N ALA A 588 2.87 11.47 -25.65
CA ALA A 588 2.42 10.95 -24.36
C ALA A 588 1.99 12.07 -23.39
N THR A 589 2.75 13.16 -23.25
CA THR A 589 2.35 14.29 -22.39
C THR A 589 1.07 14.97 -22.89
N MET A 590 0.92 15.14 -24.20
CA MET A 590 -0.32 15.62 -24.83
C MET A 590 -1.50 14.67 -24.53
N SER A 591 -1.31 13.36 -24.68
CA SER A 591 -2.34 12.34 -24.41
C SER A 591 -2.78 12.32 -22.95
N ASN A 592 -1.83 12.37 -22.01
CA ASN A 592 -2.12 12.38 -20.57
C ASN A 592 -2.82 13.67 -20.14
N TRP A 593 -2.48 14.82 -20.76
CA TRP A 593 -3.21 16.06 -20.56
C TRP A 593 -4.64 15.99 -21.13
N ILE A 594 -4.84 15.47 -22.35
CA ILE A 594 -6.17 15.27 -22.95
C ILE A 594 -7.07 14.40 -22.07
N ARG A 595 -6.52 13.30 -21.51
CA ARG A 595 -7.21 12.41 -20.57
C ARG A 595 -7.53 13.09 -19.24
N SER A 596 -6.61 13.87 -18.70
CA SER A 596 -6.78 14.53 -17.39
C SER A 596 -7.65 15.79 -17.44
N ASN A 597 -7.81 16.40 -18.61
CA ASN A 597 -8.71 17.54 -18.84
C ASN A 597 -10.17 17.11 -19.10
N SER A 598 -10.42 15.81 -19.24
CA SER A 598 -11.75 15.24 -19.46
C SER A 598 -12.48 14.97 -18.14
N ASN A 599 -13.81 15.13 -18.15
CA ASN A 599 -14.67 14.75 -17.02
C ASN A 599 -15.01 13.24 -16.99
N LEU A 600 -14.54 12.46 -17.97
CA LEU A 600 -14.80 11.03 -18.05
C LEU A 600 -13.72 10.24 -17.31
N THR A 601 -14.15 9.29 -16.49
CA THR A 601 -13.28 8.39 -15.74
C THR A 601 -13.79 6.95 -15.83
N ILE A 602 -12.86 6.00 -15.71
CA ILE A 602 -13.17 4.57 -15.63
C ILE A 602 -12.92 4.08 -14.21
N ALA A 603 -13.85 3.32 -13.67
CA ALA A 603 -13.71 2.65 -12.39
C ALA A 603 -12.84 1.38 -12.54
N GLY A 604 -11.91 1.20 -11.61
CA GLY A 604 -11.10 -0.01 -11.48
C GLY A 604 -11.45 -0.80 -10.22
N ASN A 605 -10.74 -1.89 -10.02
CA ASN A 605 -10.73 -2.65 -8.78
C ASN A 605 -9.47 -2.33 -7.98
N GLN A 606 -9.57 -2.29 -6.65
CA GLN A 606 -8.41 -2.18 -5.77
C GLN A 606 -8.23 -3.44 -4.93
N GLN A 607 -6.99 -3.71 -4.56
CA GLN A 607 -6.61 -4.79 -3.66
C GLN A 607 -6.04 -4.20 -2.38
N GLU A 608 -6.39 -4.80 -1.24
CA GLU A 608 -5.93 -4.40 0.08
C GLU A 608 -5.23 -5.57 0.78
N TRP A 609 -4.23 -5.25 1.62
CA TRP A 609 -3.51 -6.23 2.42
C TRP A 609 -4.30 -6.58 3.68
N VAL A 610 -5.03 -7.71 3.64
CA VAL A 610 -5.90 -8.17 4.72
C VAL A 610 -5.22 -9.31 5.49
N LEU A 611 -5.08 -9.12 6.81
CA LEU A 611 -4.56 -10.14 7.72
C LEU A 611 -5.63 -11.20 7.99
N HIS A 612 -5.37 -12.44 7.58
CA HIS A 612 -6.19 -13.60 7.87
C HIS A 612 -5.67 -14.34 9.11
N ILE A 613 -6.60 -14.81 9.94
CA ILE A 613 -6.29 -15.66 11.11
C ILE A 613 -6.07 -17.08 10.61
N ARG A 614 -4.96 -17.70 11.05
CA ARG A 614 -4.63 -19.10 10.74
C ARG A 614 -4.29 -19.89 12.00
N VAL A 615 -4.76 -21.14 12.04
CA VAL A 615 -4.63 -22.00 13.21
C VAL A 615 -3.56 -23.09 13.00
N ARG A 616 -2.57 -23.13 13.89
CA ARG A 616 -1.59 -24.23 13.99
C ARG A 616 -2.21 -25.40 14.74
N TRP A 617 -3.03 -26.19 14.04
CA TRP A 617 -3.66 -27.41 14.57
C TRP A 617 -2.71 -28.34 15.36
N PRO A 618 -1.42 -28.54 14.99
CA PRO A 618 -0.48 -29.30 15.82
C PRO A 618 -0.31 -28.76 17.25
N CYS A 619 -0.41 -27.45 17.47
CA CYS A 619 -0.30 -26.84 18.80
C CYS A 619 -1.51 -27.12 19.70
N VAL A 620 -2.69 -27.44 19.14
CA VAL A 620 -3.90 -27.83 19.90
C VAL A 620 -3.75 -29.23 20.52
N THR A 621 -2.90 -30.08 19.96
CA THR A 621 -2.78 -31.49 20.37
C THR A 621 -2.35 -31.66 21.83
N LEU A 622 -1.39 -30.86 22.31
CA LEU A 622 -0.91 -30.93 23.68
C LEU A 622 -1.97 -30.48 24.70
N PRO A 623 -2.61 -29.30 24.59
CA PRO A 623 -3.73 -28.91 25.45
C PRO A 623 -4.84 -29.96 25.56
N VAL A 624 -5.26 -30.56 24.44
CA VAL A 624 -6.28 -31.62 24.42
C VAL A 624 -5.78 -32.88 25.14
N LEU A 625 -4.54 -33.32 24.87
CA LEU A 625 -3.93 -34.47 25.53
C LEU A 625 -3.85 -34.28 27.06
N VAL A 626 -3.44 -33.09 27.52
CA VAL A 626 -3.31 -32.78 28.95
C VAL A 626 -4.67 -32.84 29.66
N VAL A 627 -5.73 -32.35 29.02
CA VAL A 627 -7.10 -32.44 29.55
C VAL A 627 -7.59 -33.88 29.59
N LEU A 628 -7.36 -34.67 28.52
CA LEU A 628 -7.74 -36.09 28.48
C LEU A 628 -7.03 -36.91 29.57
N LEU A 629 -5.73 -36.68 29.77
CA LEU A 629 -4.95 -37.31 30.85
C LEU A 629 -5.50 -36.90 32.23
N GLY A 630 -5.78 -35.60 32.43
CA GLY A 630 -6.37 -35.09 33.67
C GLY A 630 -7.75 -35.69 33.96
N CYS A 631 -8.66 -35.70 32.98
CA CYS A 631 -9.97 -36.36 33.10
C CYS A 631 -9.83 -37.84 33.46
N SER A 632 -8.91 -38.57 32.82
CA SER A 632 -8.67 -39.98 33.13
C SER A 632 -8.15 -40.17 34.56
N PHE A 633 -7.24 -39.30 35.02
CA PHE A 633 -6.68 -39.37 36.37
C PHE A 633 -7.70 -39.05 37.45
N VAL A 634 -8.54 -38.02 37.26
CA VAL A 634 -9.63 -37.67 38.17
C VAL A 634 -10.63 -38.82 38.27
N PHE A 635 -11.06 -39.39 37.14
CA PHE A 635 -11.96 -40.55 37.11
C PHE A 635 -11.37 -41.78 37.81
N LEU A 636 -10.12 -42.14 37.51
CA LEU A 636 -9.42 -43.27 38.13
C LEU A 636 -9.26 -43.09 39.64
N THR A 637 -8.98 -41.86 40.09
CA THR A 637 -8.85 -41.55 41.52
C THR A 637 -10.20 -41.72 42.24
N MET A 638 -11.28 -41.16 41.69
CA MET A 638 -12.64 -41.34 42.23
C MET A 638 -13.06 -42.82 42.25
N TRP A 639 -12.76 -43.57 41.19
CA TRP A 639 -13.08 -44.98 41.09
C TRP A 639 -12.32 -45.84 42.11
N GLU A 640 -11.00 -45.67 42.23
CA GLU A 640 -10.19 -46.42 43.18
C GLU A 640 -10.53 -46.05 44.63
N THR A 641 -10.77 -44.76 44.95
CA THR A 641 -11.24 -44.33 46.28
C THR A 641 -12.57 -44.99 46.67
N ARG A 642 -13.55 -45.02 45.74
CA ARG A 642 -14.83 -45.73 45.95
C ARG A 642 -14.62 -47.24 46.12
N ARG A 643 -13.75 -47.85 45.32
CA ARG A 643 -13.44 -49.29 45.38
C ARG A 643 -12.79 -49.68 46.72
N LEU A 644 -11.90 -48.84 47.25
CA LEU A 644 -11.24 -49.03 48.53
C LEU A 644 -12.11 -48.65 49.74
N ARG A 645 -13.35 -48.16 49.51
CA ARG A 645 -14.29 -47.67 50.53
C ARG A 645 -13.72 -46.57 51.43
N LEU A 646 -12.83 -45.74 50.88
CA LEU A 646 -12.27 -44.59 51.59
C LEU A 646 -13.15 -43.34 51.36
N PRO A 647 -13.32 -42.47 52.39
CA PRO A 647 -13.86 -41.12 52.18
C PRO A 647 -12.86 -40.24 51.41
N ALA A 648 -13.37 -39.14 50.83
CA ALA A 648 -12.57 -38.20 50.04
C ALA A 648 -11.79 -37.20 50.92
N TRP A 649 -10.88 -37.71 51.76
CA TRP A 649 -10.01 -36.91 52.63
C TRP A 649 -9.11 -35.91 51.88
N LYS A 650 -8.71 -36.20 50.64
CA LYS A 650 -7.92 -35.31 49.76
C LYS A 650 -6.71 -34.73 50.53
N THR A 651 -6.56 -33.41 50.56
CA THR A 651 -5.53 -32.66 51.31
C THR A 651 -6.00 -32.19 52.69
N ASP A 652 -7.06 -32.78 53.26
CA ASP A 652 -7.59 -32.36 54.55
C ASP A 652 -6.60 -32.63 55.71
N VAL A 653 -6.32 -31.57 56.47
CA VAL A 653 -5.47 -31.59 57.65
C VAL A 653 -6.19 -32.31 58.79
N LEU A 654 -7.52 -32.18 58.91
CA LEU A 654 -8.27 -32.84 59.98
C LEU A 654 -8.30 -34.36 59.80
N ALA A 655 -8.58 -34.85 58.58
CA ALA A 655 -8.37 -36.25 58.21
C ALA A 655 -6.95 -36.73 58.50
N THR A 656 -5.93 -35.90 58.21
CA THR A 656 -4.53 -36.23 58.50
C THR A 656 -4.26 -36.31 60.01
N LEU A 657 -4.87 -35.47 60.84
CA LEU A 657 -4.69 -35.53 62.30
C LEU A 657 -5.48 -36.67 62.97
N THR A 658 -6.66 -36.99 62.45
CA THR A 658 -7.57 -38.00 63.01
C THR A 658 -7.21 -39.43 62.60
N HIS A 659 -6.90 -39.67 61.32
CA HIS A 659 -6.60 -40.99 60.75
C HIS A 659 -5.11 -41.22 60.46
N SER A 660 -4.21 -40.50 61.16
CA SER A 660 -2.76 -40.75 61.10
C SER A 660 -2.33 -41.95 61.95
N LEU A 661 -1.03 -42.26 61.85
CA LEU A 661 -0.22 -43.16 62.66
C LEU A 661 -0.85 -43.61 63.99
N ASP A 662 -0.74 -44.89 64.33
CA ASP A 662 -1.08 -45.40 65.66
C ASP A 662 -0.24 -44.75 66.78
N THR A 663 -0.69 -44.91 68.02
CA THR A 663 -0.03 -44.32 69.20
C THR A 663 1.44 -44.76 69.34
N GLY A 664 1.75 -46.03 69.06
CA GLY A 664 3.11 -46.58 69.11
C GLY A 664 4.00 -46.04 67.99
N ALA A 665 3.50 -45.94 66.76
CA ALA A 665 4.24 -45.31 65.66
C ALA A 665 4.51 -43.82 65.90
N ARG A 666 3.53 -43.08 66.46
CA ARG A 666 3.71 -41.66 66.85
C ARG A 666 4.83 -41.52 67.88
N GLU A 667 4.88 -42.40 68.88
CA GLU A 667 5.92 -42.37 69.92
C GLU A 667 7.32 -42.74 69.35
N LYS A 668 7.41 -43.83 68.57
CA LYS A 668 8.63 -44.25 67.86
C LYS A 668 9.21 -43.12 66.98
N LEU A 669 8.37 -42.33 66.29
CA LEU A 669 8.81 -41.17 65.51
C LEU A 669 9.16 -39.95 66.37
N ARG A 670 8.44 -39.68 67.45
CA ARG A 670 8.72 -38.55 68.37
C ARG A 670 10.08 -38.73 69.05
N GLU A 671 10.40 -39.94 69.48
CA GLU A 671 11.72 -40.29 70.05
C GLU A 671 12.85 -40.19 69.01
N ALA A 672 12.58 -40.55 67.74
CA ALA A 672 13.52 -40.34 66.65
C ALA A 672 13.71 -38.85 66.30
N SER A 673 12.66 -38.03 66.43
CA SER A 673 12.71 -36.57 66.24
C SER A 673 13.61 -35.89 67.27
N LEU A 674 13.49 -36.25 68.55
CA LEU A 674 14.34 -35.72 69.62
C LEU A 674 15.82 -36.04 69.41
N ARG A 675 16.14 -37.11 68.67
CA ARG A 675 17.50 -37.53 68.29
C ARG A 675 17.94 -37.02 66.92
N GLY A 676 17.15 -36.18 66.24
CA GLY A 676 17.45 -35.66 64.90
C GLY A 676 17.34 -36.69 63.76
N ARG A 677 16.94 -37.93 64.04
CA ARG A 677 16.91 -39.06 63.08
C ARG A 677 15.49 -39.41 62.59
N MET A 678 14.53 -38.48 62.68
CA MET A 678 13.14 -38.73 62.25
C MET A 678 13.06 -39.27 60.82
N ARG A 679 13.76 -38.65 59.86
CA ARG A 679 13.72 -39.06 58.43
C ARG A 679 14.37 -40.43 58.19
N GLU A 680 15.31 -40.85 59.05
CA GLU A 680 15.90 -42.19 58.97
C GLU A 680 14.92 -43.25 59.52
N ARG A 681 14.32 -43.01 60.71
CA ARG A 681 13.34 -43.92 61.28
C ARG A 681 12.08 -44.04 60.41
N ALA A 682 11.65 -42.93 59.79
CA ALA A 682 10.55 -42.90 58.83
C ALA A 682 10.83 -43.68 57.52
N LYS A 683 12.10 -43.86 57.11
CA LYS A 683 12.45 -44.71 55.96
C LYS A 683 12.39 -46.21 56.29
N GLY A 684 12.61 -46.59 57.55
CA GLY A 684 12.60 -47.98 57.99
C GLY A 684 11.25 -48.47 58.54
N MET A 685 10.26 -47.59 58.72
CA MET A 685 8.95 -47.93 59.25
C MET A 685 7.96 -48.20 58.12
N ILE A 686 7.34 -49.38 58.10
CA ILE A 686 6.30 -49.76 57.16
C ILE A 686 4.93 -49.50 57.82
N LEU A 687 4.01 -48.86 57.10
CA LEU A 687 2.66 -48.54 57.57
C LEU A 687 1.62 -49.30 56.77
N ASN A 688 0.58 -49.77 57.45
CA ASN A 688 -0.60 -50.37 56.86
C ASN A 688 -1.88 -49.69 57.39
N PHE A 689 -2.94 -49.67 56.60
CA PHE A 689 -4.26 -49.23 57.07
C PHE A 689 -5.04 -50.40 57.66
N GLU A 690 -5.40 -50.29 58.94
CA GLU A 690 -6.26 -51.25 59.63
C GLU A 690 -7.59 -50.60 60.02
N ASP A 691 -8.64 -51.43 60.06
CA ASP A 691 -9.97 -51.03 60.53
C ASP A 691 -10.05 -51.42 62.02
N ASP A 692 -9.95 -50.42 62.91
CA ASP A 692 -10.05 -50.61 64.36
C ASP A 692 -11.46 -50.25 64.88
N GLU A 693 -11.80 -50.64 66.11
CA GLU A 693 -13.12 -50.37 66.71
C GLU A 693 -13.48 -48.86 66.78
N LYS A 694 -12.48 -47.99 66.67
CA LYS A 694 -12.62 -46.52 66.69
C LYS A 694 -12.54 -45.86 65.31
N GLY A 695 -12.24 -46.61 64.24
CA GLY A 695 -12.13 -46.12 62.86
C GLY A 695 -10.90 -46.64 62.12
N LEU A 696 -10.67 -46.11 60.91
CA LEU A 696 -9.43 -46.37 60.15
C LEU A 696 -8.22 -45.73 60.85
N GLU A 697 -7.17 -46.52 61.12
CA GLU A 697 -5.87 -46.02 61.60
C GLU A 697 -4.70 -46.58 60.76
N LEU A 698 -3.60 -45.83 60.73
CA LEU A 698 -2.34 -46.23 60.08
C LEU A 698 -1.41 -46.91 61.10
N LYS A 699 -1.42 -48.24 61.20
CA LYS A 699 -0.51 -48.94 62.12
C LYS A 699 0.86 -49.16 61.51
N ALA A 700 1.92 -49.00 62.31
CA ALA A 700 3.23 -49.53 61.96
C ALA A 700 3.25 -51.05 62.09
N GLN A 701 3.76 -51.73 61.07
CA GLN A 701 4.02 -53.16 61.13
C GLN A 701 5.16 -53.40 62.13
N ASP A 702 4.94 -54.23 63.15
CA ASP A 702 5.95 -54.50 64.17
C ASP A 702 7.06 -55.42 63.64
N ASP A 703 8.30 -55.06 63.98
CA ASP A 703 9.54 -55.82 63.73
C ASP A 703 9.55 -57.12 64.57
N SER A 704 8.70 -58.08 64.22
CA SER A 704 8.79 -59.46 64.74
C SER A 704 9.78 -60.24 63.89
N PRO A 705 10.82 -60.87 64.48
CA PRO A 705 11.68 -61.78 63.74
C PRO A 705 10.85 -63.03 63.39
N SER A 706 10.88 -63.42 62.12
CA SER A 706 10.46 -64.77 61.72
C SER A 706 11.40 -65.79 62.34
N GLU A 707 10.86 -66.75 63.09
CA GLU A 707 11.54 -68.01 63.43
C GLU A 707 11.88 -68.85 62.18
#